data_AF-A0A2D5ZR74-F1
#
_entry.id   AF-A0A2D5ZR74-F1
#
_cell.length_a   1.000
_cell.length_b   1.000
_cell.length_c   1.000
_cell.angle_alpha   90.00
_cell.angle_beta   90.00
_cell.angle_gamma   90.00
#
_symmetry.space_group_name_H-M   'P 1'
#
loop_
_entity.id
_entity.type
_entity.pdbx_description
1 polymer ?
#
loop_
_entity_poly.entity_id
_entity_poly.type
_entity_poly.pdbx_seq_one_letter_code
_entity_poly.pdbx_strand_id
1 'polypeptide(L)'
;MKCTAEAPVIMLGCQRSGTTLMARILGAHPNAGFGSELGVIRFALIWFRGQCRSKAAFRNLRMVEFLHAFRRVGGEQGPEPHRAIFANVEQVLSRYLRDGSLERWADSGDVDALIRSLCFDAHTLNLPRPLLWGDKYPEYIFALDEIEAVFPSARYIFLHRHPYDVMESLFRHRNTRRGFAGSLRFNMADCRDQWIGWNEIWNQAKEGIDPERRIEVPFEALVGVAERTLERVSEFLDVPLLESPELRRLISGIDSAQIGKWRSMPNARLVAGCPRTDRFEEMCLELDYRLDTEGGFVVSGEEQEPKHEPAPAKPPQPLPVPPPPSDELCEVAGEERGAPPTPLPPPPEALCSPSPSTNRSRASERSHPRTRLLVIGLDGMTPNLLFEELARLENFKTLIEGGVHGELASVSPPMSGCAWPSFFTGLEPNRHGFDENQRRFEDMSYADVRVPKLWDYLNRAGISTGFHNMPLAYQMSAMRGYIVPGRFAPLQRMTPEVRGTLQGYRAHPRIAPQSTPEFLREQWETDRQCVHYWEKLVREHPTDLATIVLYTSDNVGHWFWDDPSALHDSYGLLDSLVGRIMNSVEADNVIIMSDHGMRGKEEPGTEEFQRVLSDKGETVHHEMQGWHQKNGIFIASGSSFAPSENQRPMSLIDLTPVMLRLFGVVPPETAQFDGSAPDWLFRDAAVQMAVGD
;
A
#
# COMPACT_ATOMS: atom_id res chain seq x y z
N MET A 1 32.41 18.06 -12.82
CA MET A 1 31.90 17.00 -11.94
C MET A 1 30.93 17.63 -10.96
N LYS A 2 29.62 17.39 -11.14
CA LYS A 2 28.61 17.73 -10.13
C LYS A 2 28.88 16.83 -8.92
N CYS A 3 28.81 17.36 -7.70
CA CYS A 3 29.07 16.55 -6.52
C CYS A 3 27.91 15.55 -6.36
N THR A 4 28.14 14.30 -6.73
CA THR A 4 27.22 13.16 -6.57
C THR A 4 26.90 12.85 -5.11
N ALA A 5 27.66 13.45 -4.18
CA ALA A 5 27.63 13.15 -2.76
C ALA A 5 26.35 13.61 -2.04
N GLU A 6 25.52 14.50 -2.59
CA GLU A 6 24.29 14.93 -1.87
C GLU A 6 23.15 13.89 -1.94
N ALA A 7 23.16 13.01 -2.94
CA ALA A 7 22.10 12.03 -3.17
C ALA A 7 22.52 10.63 -2.69
N PRO A 8 21.75 9.97 -1.80
CA PRO A 8 22.03 8.59 -1.44
C PRO A 8 21.79 7.66 -2.63
N VAL A 9 22.59 6.59 -2.68
CA VAL A 9 22.27 5.42 -3.50
C VAL A 9 21.54 4.41 -2.65
N ILE A 10 20.36 4.01 -3.10
CA ILE A 10 19.50 3.03 -2.45
C ILE A 10 19.51 1.76 -3.29
N MET A 11 20.04 0.68 -2.73
CA MET A 11 20.12 -0.58 -3.44
C MET A 11 19.02 -1.54 -3.01
N LEU A 12 18.30 -2.04 -4.02
CA LEU A 12 17.09 -2.83 -3.90
C LEU A 12 17.20 -4.13 -4.67
N GLY A 13 16.31 -5.06 -4.35
CA GLY A 13 16.19 -6.34 -5.05
C GLY A 13 15.53 -7.36 -4.13
N CYS A 14 14.90 -8.37 -4.73
CA CYS A 14 14.40 -9.52 -3.99
C CYS A 14 15.51 -10.08 -3.07
N GLN A 15 15.15 -10.54 -1.87
CA GLN A 15 16.12 -11.25 -1.03
C GLN A 15 16.78 -12.36 -1.84
N ARG A 16 18.12 -12.46 -1.74
CA ARG A 16 18.96 -13.42 -2.49
C ARG A 16 19.15 -13.12 -3.99
N SER A 17 18.77 -11.93 -4.49
CA SER A 17 19.03 -11.49 -5.88
C SER A 17 20.49 -11.11 -6.19
N GLY A 18 21.43 -11.38 -5.28
CA GLY A 18 22.85 -11.02 -5.47
C GLY A 18 23.20 -9.58 -5.08
N THR A 19 22.25 -8.89 -4.50
CA THR A 19 22.32 -7.51 -4.02
C THR A 19 23.49 -7.27 -3.03
N THR A 20 23.90 -8.27 -2.24
CA THR A 20 25.11 -8.20 -1.39
C THR A 20 26.43 -8.15 -2.17
N LEU A 21 26.52 -8.81 -3.34
CA LEU A 21 27.72 -8.74 -4.18
C LEU A 21 27.89 -7.32 -4.73
N MET A 22 26.83 -6.74 -5.28
CA MET A 22 26.86 -5.36 -5.77
C MET A 22 27.20 -4.37 -4.65
N ALA A 23 26.63 -4.53 -3.45
CA ALA A 23 26.96 -3.69 -2.30
C ALA A 23 28.46 -3.77 -1.92
N ARG A 24 29.07 -4.96 -2.01
CA ARG A 24 30.51 -5.14 -1.79
C ARG A 24 31.36 -4.49 -2.87
N ILE A 25 30.91 -4.49 -4.12
CA ILE A 25 31.57 -3.79 -5.24
C ILE A 25 31.54 -2.28 -4.96
N LEU A 26 30.34 -1.70 -4.77
CA LEU A 26 30.21 -0.26 -4.51
C LEU A 26 30.99 0.19 -3.27
N GLY A 27 30.93 -0.58 -2.18
CA GLY A 27 31.64 -0.29 -0.93
C GLY A 27 33.16 -0.50 -0.98
N ALA A 28 33.70 -1.16 -2.02
CA ALA A 28 35.15 -1.32 -2.18
C ALA A 28 35.83 -0.07 -2.75
N HIS A 29 35.06 0.89 -3.28
CA HIS A 29 35.62 2.14 -3.77
C HIS A 29 36.13 2.98 -2.58
N PRO A 30 37.38 3.49 -2.60
CA PRO A 30 38.00 4.16 -1.43
C PRO A 30 37.28 5.44 -0.98
N ASN A 31 36.48 6.02 -1.86
CA ASN A 31 35.66 7.21 -1.62
C ASN A 31 34.15 6.89 -1.54
N ALA A 32 33.78 5.65 -1.23
CA ALA A 32 32.40 5.24 -1.05
C ALA A 32 32.07 4.96 0.43
N GLY A 33 31.03 5.63 0.92
CA GLY A 33 30.38 5.34 2.19
C GLY A 33 29.22 4.38 1.95
N PHE A 34 29.49 3.21 1.38
CA PHE A 34 28.47 2.27 0.94
C PHE A 34 28.65 0.89 1.55
N GLY A 35 27.56 0.26 2.02
CA GLY A 35 27.63 -1.08 2.60
C GLY A 35 26.33 -1.87 2.53
N SER A 36 26.39 -3.13 2.98
CA SER A 36 25.21 -4.00 3.09
C SER A 36 24.67 -3.94 4.51
N GLU A 37 23.40 -3.60 4.63
CA GLU A 37 22.61 -3.63 5.86
C GLU A 37 23.19 -2.76 6.99
N LEU A 38 23.86 -1.65 6.63
CA LEU A 38 24.43 -0.69 7.59
C LEU A 38 23.34 -0.11 8.51
N GLY A 39 22.14 0.10 7.95
CA GLY A 39 20.91 0.30 8.72
C GLY A 39 20.70 1.74 9.16
N VAL A 40 21.64 2.67 8.96
CA VAL A 40 21.47 4.07 9.36
C VAL A 40 20.22 4.68 8.73
N ILE A 41 20.07 4.53 7.41
CA ILE A 41 18.92 5.02 6.66
C ILE A 41 17.63 4.32 7.15
N ARG A 42 17.70 3.01 7.42
CA ARG A 42 16.55 2.23 7.91
C ARG A 42 16.06 2.75 9.27
N PHE A 43 16.96 2.95 10.22
CA PHE A 43 16.58 3.37 11.57
C PHE A 43 16.18 4.84 11.62
N ALA A 44 16.87 5.70 10.87
CA ALA A 44 16.51 7.10 10.77
C ALA A 44 15.11 7.28 10.15
N LEU A 45 14.81 6.57 9.05
CA LEU A 45 13.52 6.67 8.36
C LEU A 45 12.39 5.88 9.02
N ILE A 46 12.57 4.57 9.26
CA ILE A 46 11.46 3.69 9.63
C ILE A 46 11.16 3.79 11.13
N TRP A 47 12.20 3.92 11.95
CA TRP A 47 12.03 3.96 13.41
C TRP A 47 11.91 5.41 13.92
N PHE A 48 12.97 6.21 13.72
CA PHE A 48 13.08 7.54 14.34
C PHE A 48 12.06 8.53 13.79
N ARG A 49 11.95 8.67 12.47
CA ARG A 49 10.93 9.52 11.84
C ARG A 49 9.51 9.19 12.32
N GLY A 50 9.22 7.90 12.48
CA GLY A 50 7.94 7.40 12.98
C GLY A 50 7.63 7.76 14.45
N GLN A 51 8.66 8.00 15.27
CA GLN A 51 8.51 8.49 16.65
C GLN A 51 8.31 10.01 16.70
N CYS A 52 8.88 10.76 15.75
CA CYS A 52 8.80 12.22 15.69
C CYS A 52 7.51 12.73 15.01
N ARG A 53 6.33 12.27 15.47
CA ARG A 53 5.02 12.61 14.88
C ARG A 53 4.56 14.06 15.13
N SER A 54 5.23 14.77 16.03
CA SER A 54 5.00 16.18 16.30
C SER A 54 6.30 16.85 16.74
N LYS A 55 6.35 18.18 16.66
CA LYS A 55 7.46 18.98 17.17
C LYS A 55 7.74 18.70 18.65
N ALA A 56 6.69 18.52 19.46
CA ALA A 56 6.82 18.18 20.88
C ALA A 56 7.42 16.78 21.09
N ALA A 57 6.99 15.79 20.28
CA ALA A 57 7.57 14.45 20.32
C ALA A 57 9.06 14.46 19.95
N PHE A 58 9.44 15.24 18.93
CA PHE A 58 10.84 15.38 18.53
C PHE A 58 11.69 16.03 19.64
N ARG A 59 11.22 17.11 20.27
CA ARG A 59 11.95 17.74 21.40
C ARG A 59 12.12 16.84 22.62
N ASN A 60 11.16 15.95 22.87
CA ASN A 60 11.18 15.07 24.04
C ASN A 60 11.94 13.75 23.79
N LEU A 61 12.27 13.44 22.54
CA LEU A 61 12.96 12.22 22.20
C LEU A 61 14.42 12.29 22.65
N ARG A 62 14.86 11.29 23.42
CA ARG A 62 16.23 11.30 23.96
C ARG A 62 17.15 10.57 22.99
N MET A 63 18.27 11.20 22.63
CA MET A 63 19.23 10.59 21.69
C MET A 63 19.79 9.24 22.17
N VAL A 64 19.77 8.99 23.48
CA VAL A 64 20.12 7.68 24.05
C VAL A 64 19.18 6.56 23.57
N GLU A 65 17.90 6.85 23.34
CA GLU A 65 16.91 5.87 22.85
C GLU A 65 17.19 5.52 21.39
N PHE A 66 17.59 6.52 20.58
CA PHE A 66 18.02 6.31 19.20
C PHE A 66 19.30 5.47 19.11
N LEU A 67 20.34 5.83 19.88
CA LEU A 67 21.59 5.06 19.92
C LEU A 67 21.37 3.64 20.46
N HIS A 68 20.50 3.47 21.46
CA HIS A 68 20.14 2.16 22.00
C HIS A 68 19.39 1.29 20.98
N ALA A 69 18.46 1.87 20.20
CA ALA A 69 17.78 1.17 19.11
C ALA A 69 18.78 0.74 18.03
N PHE A 70 19.72 1.62 17.68
CA PHE A 70 20.75 1.36 16.67
C PHE A 70 21.75 0.27 17.11
N ARG A 71 21.99 0.09 18.42
CA ARG A 71 22.84 -1.00 18.95
C ARG A 71 22.27 -2.41 18.74
N ARG A 72 20.94 -2.58 18.59
CA ARG A 72 20.29 -3.91 18.55
C ARG A 72 20.42 -4.67 17.22
N VAL A 73 21.07 -4.07 16.22
CA VAL A 73 21.11 -4.54 14.81
C VAL A 73 22.50 -5.04 14.39
N GLY A 74 23.40 -5.19 15.36
CA GLY A 74 24.82 -5.46 15.11
C GLY A 74 25.69 -4.57 15.99
N GLY A 75 25.45 -3.25 16.01
CA GLY A 75 26.09 -2.31 16.95
C GLY A 75 27.60 -2.53 17.15
N GLU A 76 28.08 -2.32 18.38
CA GLU A 76 29.48 -2.54 18.81
C GLU A 76 29.99 -3.98 18.69
N GLN A 77 29.09 -4.97 18.55
CA GLN A 77 29.44 -6.39 18.49
C GLN A 77 29.29 -7.00 17.09
N GLY A 78 28.95 -6.18 16.09
CA GLY A 78 28.73 -6.59 14.71
C GLY A 78 30.03 -6.71 13.91
N PRO A 79 29.93 -7.11 12.63
CA PRO A 79 31.06 -7.06 11.69
C PRO A 79 31.62 -5.64 11.59
N GLU A 80 32.90 -5.52 11.22
CA GLU A 80 33.65 -4.25 11.21
C GLU A 80 32.89 -3.07 10.54
N PRO A 81 32.24 -3.21 9.37
CA PRO A 81 31.49 -2.12 8.76
C PRO A 81 30.33 -1.60 9.61
N HIS A 82 29.65 -2.46 10.37
CA HIS A 82 28.56 -2.07 11.26
C HIS A 82 29.06 -1.34 12.51
N ARG A 83 30.24 -1.72 13.02
CA ARG A 83 30.87 -1.02 14.15
C ARG A 83 31.36 0.36 13.72
N ALA A 84 31.96 0.45 12.53
CA ALA A 84 32.44 1.71 11.96
C ALA A 84 31.29 2.70 11.76
N ILE A 85 30.18 2.28 11.12
CA ILE A 85 29.04 3.18 10.89
C ILE A 85 28.36 3.58 12.20
N PHE A 86 28.29 2.69 13.19
CA PHE A 86 27.78 3.02 14.53
C PHE A 86 28.63 4.09 15.22
N ALA A 87 29.95 3.94 15.19
CA ALA A 87 30.87 4.93 15.75
C ALA A 87 30.75 6.29 15.03
N ASN A 88 30.54 6.29 13.71
CA ASN A 88 30.31 7.52 12.95
C ASN A 88 29.02 8.21 13.38
N VAL A 89 27.91 7.48 13.52
CA VAL A 89 26.63 8.02 14.00
C VAL A 89 26.79 8.67 15.38
N GLU A 90 27.49 8.03 16.31
CA GLU A 90 27.74 8.58 17.64
C GLU A 90 28.56 9.89 17.58
N GLN A 91 29.59 9.93 16.74
CA GLN A 91 30.42 11.12 16.55
C GLN A 91 29.65 12.27 15.90
N VAL A 92 28.84 11.98 14.88
CA VAL A 92 28.00 12.97 14.18
C VAL A 92 26.95 13.56 15.10
N LEU A 93 26.23 12.72 15.86
CA LEU A 93 25.25 13.20 16.84
C LEU A 93 25.92 14.03 17.94
N SER A 94 27.09 13.61 18.43
CA SER A 94 27.88 14.39 19.39
C SER A 94 28.32 15.75 18.82
N ARG A 95 28.64 15.81 17.52
CA ARG A 95 28.93 17.08 16.82
C ARG A 95 27.71 17.98 16.78
N TYR A 96 26.56 17.47 16.33
CA TYR A 96 25.31 18.23 16.26
C TYR A 96 24.82 18.76 17.59
N LEU A 97 25.05 18.01 18.68
CA LEU A 97 24.73 18.46 20.03
C LEU A 97 25.65 19.61 20.48
N ARG A 98 26.94 19.56 20.12
CA ARG A 98 27.91 20.61 20.51
C ARG A 98 27.75 21.90 19.72
N ASP A 99 27.36 21.82 18.45
CA ASP A 99 27.19 22.98 17.56
C ASP A 99 25.74 23.53 17.50
N GLY A 100 24.84 22.92 18.28
CA GLY A 100 23.43 23.31 18.39
C GLY A 100 22.57 22.95 17.18
N SER A 101 23.07 22.17 16.21
CA SER A 101 22.29 21.78 15.03
C SER A 101 21.10 20.92 15.41
N LEU A 102 21.28 20.01 16.36
CA LEU A 102 20.22 19.13 16.81
C LEU A 102 19.05 19.91 17.42
N GLU A 103 19.36 20.88 18.27
CA GLU A 103 18.38 21.79 18.89
C GLU A 103 17.67 22.63 17.83
N ARG A 104 18.38 23.15 16.82
CA ARG A 104 17.77 23.92 15.73
C ARG A 104 16.73 23.11 14.96
N TRP A 105 17.03 21.85 14.61
CA TRP A 105 16.07 20.98 13.94
C TRP A 105 14.90 20.58 14.85
N ALA A 106 15.16 20.30 16.13
CA ALA A 106 14.10 20.04 17.11
C ALA A 106 13.17 21.25 17.29
N ASP A 107 13.72 22.46 17.23
CA ASP A 107 13.01 23.73 17.38
C ASP A 107 12.25 24.14 16.12
N SER A 108 12.69 23.74 14.93
CA SER A 108 11.91 23.92 13.70
C SER A 108 10.87 22.80 13.50
N GLY A 109 11.10 21.63 14.08
CA GLY A 109 10.33 20.41 13.80
C GLY A 109 10.76 19.71 12.49
N ASP A 110 11.89 20.10 11.90
CA ASP A 110 12.38 19.57 10.62
C ASP A 110 13.16 18.26 10.81
N VAL A 111 12.41 17.20 11.07
CA VAL A 111 12.94 15.84 11.27
C VAL A 111 13.64 15.33 10.00
N ASP A 112 13.10 15.67 8.83
CA ASP A 112 13.59 15.16 7.55
C ASP A 112 14.96 15.77 7.22
N ALA A 113 15.21 17.04 7.56
CA ALA A 113 16.54 17.64 7.43
C ALA A 113 17.58 17.02 8.38
N LEU A 114 17.19 16.69 9.62
CA LEU A 114 18.06 15.95 10.53
C LEU A 114 18.39 14.57 9.94
N ILE A 115 17.39 13.82 9.45
CA ILE A 115 17.60 12.48 8.88
C ILE A 115 18.53 12.55 7.68
N ARG A 116 18.29 13.47 6.74
CA ARG A 116 19.17 13.67 5.58
C ARG A 116 20.61 13.92 6.01
N SER A 117 20.82 14.87 6.91
CA SER A 117 22.15 15.27 7.37
C SER A 117 22.83 14.14 8.13
N LEU A 118 22.13 13.49 9.06
CA LEU A 118 22.66 12.36 9.84
C LEU A 118 23.09 11.21 8.93
N CYS A 119 22.24 10.82 7.97
CA CYS A 119 22.55 9.72 7.07
C CYS A 119 23.76 10.07 6.19
N PHE A 120 23.81 11.26 5.60
CA PHE A 120 24.95 11.70 4.80
C PHE A 120 26.23 11.70 5.64
N ASP A 121 26.26 12.46 6.73
CA ASP A 121 27.46 12.64 7.54
C ASP A 121 27.97 11.33 8.15
N ALA A 122 27.06 10.43 8.57
CA ALA A 122 27.48 9.13 9.13
C ALA A 122 28.20 8.27 8.09
N HIS A 123 27.74 8.27 6.83
CA HIS A 123 28.36 7.50 5.76
C HIS A 123 29.65 8.16 5.24
N THR A 124 29.79 9.48 5.34
CA THR A 124 30.91 10.21 4.74
C THR A 124 31.97 10.70 5.73
N LEU A 125 31.75 10.57 7.05
CA LEU A 125 32.58 11.16 8.11
C LEU A 125 34.09 10.96 7.92
N ASN A 126 34.50 9.75 7.52
CA ASN A 126 35.91 9.37 7.41
C ASN A 126 36.41 9.33 5.96
N LEU A 127 35.63 9.83 5.01
CA LEU A 127 36.00 9.84 3.60
C LEU A 127 36.70 11.16 3.24
N PRO A 128 37.89 11.12 2.62
CA PRO A 128 38.60 12.33 2.25
C PRO A 128 37.86 13.13 1.17
N ARG A 129 37.16 12.43 0.26
CA ARG A 129 36.29 13.03 -0.75
C ARG A 129 35.16 12.06 -1.09
N PRO A 130 33.97 12.17 -0.50
CA PRO A 130 32.87 11.26 -0.81
C PRO A 130 32.44 11.39 -2.27
N LEU A 131 32.38 10.28 -2.99
CA LEU A 131 31.82 10.19 -4.36
C LEU A 131 30.49 9.45 -4.39
N LEU A 132 30.29 8.55 -3.42
CA LEU A 132 29.12 7.68 -3.31
C LEU A 132 28.83 7.44 -1.83
N TRP A 133 27.56 7.42 -1.46
CA TRP A 133 27.14 6.95 -0.15
C TRP A 133 25.75 6.34 -0.22
N GLY A 134 25.40 5.57 0.80
CA GLY A 134 24.12 4.90 0.93
C GLY A 134 24.31 3.47 1.39
N ASP A 135 23.27 2.67 1.30
CA ASP A 135 23.38 1.26 1.66
C ASP A 135 22.33 0.42 0.94
N LYS A 136 22.46 -0.88 1.18
CA LYS A 136 21.52 -1.90 0.75
C LYS A 136 20.81 -2.44 1.97
N TYR A 137 19.49 -2.33 2.03
CA TYR A 137 18.67 -3.08 2.97
C TYR A 137 17.48 -3.68 2.22
N PRO A 138 17.26 -5.01 2.26
CA PRO A 138 16.20 -5.63 1.45
C PRO A 138 14.83 -4.97 1.64
N GLU A 139 14.46 -4.67 2.88
CA GLU A 139 13.16 -4.11 3.24
C GLU A 139 12.93 -2.65 2.83
N TYR A 140 13.92 -1.96 2.24
CA TYR A 140 13.68 -0.64 1.64
C TYR A 140 12.64 -0.66 0.54
N ILE A 141 12.44 -1.81 -0.10
CA ILE A 141 11.40 -1.97 -1.11
C ILE A 141 10.00 -1.69 -0.58
N PHE A 142 9.77 -1.84 0.74
CA PHE A 142 8.48 -1.58 1.38
C PHE A 142 8.34 -0.16 1.93
N ALA A 143 9.36 0.68 1.77
CA ALA A 143 9.42 2.04 2.31
C ALA A 143 9.86 3.07 1.25
N LEU A 144 9.60 2.79 -0.03
CA LEU A 144 10.05 3.62 -1.14
C LEU A 144 9.45 5.03 -1.10
N ASP A 145 8.17 5.15 -0.73
CA ASP A 145 7.50 6.44 -0.58
C ASP A 145 8.13 7.28 0.54
N GLU A 146 8.46 6.67 1.68
CA GLU A 146 9.14 7.35 2.78
C GLU A 146 10.57 7.75 2.39
N ILE A 147 11.28 6.91 1.63
CA ILE A 147 12.60 7.23 1.12
C ILE A 147 12.52 8.41 0.14
N GLU A 148 11.61 8.40 -0.83
CA GLU A 148 11.43 9.50 -1.79
C GLU A 148 11.01 10.80 -1.10
N ALA A 149 10.17 10.72 -0.07
CA ALA A 149 9.75 11.90 0.70
C ALA A 149 10.92 12.58 1.43
N VAL A 150 11.85 11.80 1.98
CA VAL A 150 12.99 12.33 2.74
C VAL A 150 14.18 12.63 1.82
N PHE A 151 14.40 11.80 0.80
CA PHE A 151 15.52 11.85 -0.14
C PHE A 151 15.00 11.91 -1.58
N PRO A 152 14.42 13.05 -2.02
CA PRO A 152 13.83 13.17 -3.37
C PRO A 152 14.87 13.08 -4.51
N SER A 153 16.15 13.22 -4.18
CA SER A 153 17.28 13.06 -5.11
C SER A 153 17.90 11.67 -5.09
N ALA A 154 17.36 10.72 -4.31
CA ALA A 154 17.90 9.37 -4.19
C ALA A 154 18.01 8.70 -5.57
N ARG A 155 19.09 7.92 -5.74
CA ARG A 155 19.33 7.11 -6.93
C ARG A 155 19.19 5.63 -6.59
N TYR A 156 18.47 4.90 -7.43
CA TYR A 156 18.06 3.52 -7.17
C TYR A 156 18.79 2.54 -8.06
N ILE A 157 19.35 1.50 -7.46
CA ILE A 157 19.89 0.34 -8.18
C ILE A 157 19.03 -0.86 -7.79
N PHE A 158 18.27 -1.40 -8.74
CA PHE A 158 17.47 -2.60 -8.51
C PHE A 158 18.11 -3.82 -9.16
N LEU A 159 18.35 -4.88 -8.38
CA LEU A 159 18.86 -6.14 -8.89
C LEU A 159 17.74 -7.16 -9.09
N HIS A 160 17.56 -7.59 -10.34
CA HIS A 160 16.78 -8.78 -10.70
C HIS A 160 17.70 -9.99 -10.79
N ARG A 161 17.17 -11.18 -10.48
CA ARG A 161 17.88 -12.45 -10.63
C ARG A 161 16.91 -13.54 -11.01
N HIS A 162 17.39 -14.54 -11.75
CA HIS A 162 16.61 -15.70 -12.14
C HIS A 162 15.82 -16.30 -10.95
N PRO A 163 14.51 -16.54 -11.10
CA PRO A 163 13.63 -16.94 -10.00
C PRO A 163 14.09 -18.22 -9.31
N TYR A 164 14.51 -19.23 -10.07
CA TYR A 164 14.93 -20.52 -9.51
C TYR A 164 16.19 -20.43 -8.64
N ASP A 165 17.13 -19.54 -8.95
CA ASP A 165 18.30 -19.29 -8.11
C ASP A 165 17.91 -18.57 -6.81
N VAL A 166 16.95 -17.65 -6.90
CA VAL A 166 16.39 -16.95 -5.73
C VAL A 166 15.61 -17.93 -4.86
N MET A 167 14.70 -18.71 -5.43
CA MET A 167 13.86 -19.69 -4.74
C MET A 167 14.69 -20.75 -4.03
N GLU A 168 15.67 -21.36 -4.71
CA GLU A 168 16.60 -22.31 -4.08
C GLU A 168 17.29 -21.68 -2.87
N SER A 169 17.81 -20.46 -3.07
CA SER A 169 18.59 -19.81 -2.04
C SER A 169 17.72 -19.35 -0.87
N LEU A 170 16.50 -18.89 -1.10
CA LEU A 170 15.55 -18.55 -0.03
C LEU A 170 15.19 -19.81 0.75
N PHE A 171 14.77 -20.85 0.04
CA PHE A 171 14.37 -22.11 0.63
C PHE A 171 15.49 -22.71 1.47
N ARG A 172 16.73 -22.71 1.00
CA ARG A 172 17.87 -23.25 1.77
C ARG A 172 18.19 -22.45 3.04
N HIS A 173 17.91 -21.15 3.06
CA HIS A 173 18.20 -20.28 4.21
C HIS A 173 16.98 -20.02 5.10
N ARG A 174 15.83 -20.66 4.84
CA ARG A 174 14.58 -20.54 5.62
C ARG A 174 14.74 -20.89 7.11
N ASN A 175 15.77 -21.67 7.46
CA ASN A 175 16.00 -22.24 8.80
C ASN A 175 17.17 -21.63 9.58
N THR A 176 17.63 -20.43 9.24
CA THR A 176 18.75 -19.80 9.98
C THR A 176 18.34 -19.25 11.35
N ARG A 177 17.04 -19.19 11.68
CA ARG A 177 16.53 -18.80 13.01
C ARG A 177 16.08 -20.05 13.80
N ARG A 178 16.67 -20.29 14.97
CA ARG A 178 16.24 -21.34 15.92
C ARG A 178 14.93 -20.93 16.61
N GLY A 179 14.04 -21.88 16.93
CA GLY A 179 12.81 -21.65 17.73
C GLY A 179 11.51 -21.61 16.91
N PHE A 180 10.44 -20.98 17.46
CA PHE A 180 9.08 -20.91 16.88
C PHE A 180 9.03 -20.38 15.44
N ALA A 181 9.91 -19.43 15.09
CA ALA A 181 10.02 -18.94 13.72
C ALA A 181 10.49 -20.02 12.72
N GLY A 182 11.27 -21.01 13.17
CA GLY A 182 11.69 -22.17 12.39
C GLY A 182 10.63 -23.29 12.29
N SER A 183 9.52 -23.17 13.03
CA SER A 183 8.35 -24.07 12.90
C SER A 183 7.28 -23.55 11.94
N LEU A 184 7.42 -22.32 11.42
CA LEU A 184 6.56 -21.80 10.36
C LEU A 184 6.76 -22.65 9.09
N ARG A 185 5.66 -23.17 8.52
CA ARG A 185 5.71 -23.98 7.30
C ARG A 185 5.96 -23.07 6.09
N PHE A 186 7.24 -22.90 5.74
CA PHE A 186 7.69 -22.17 4.54
C PHE A 186 8.08 -23.17 3.44
N ASN A 187 7.38 -23.14 2.31
CA ASN A 187 7.50 -24.08 1.21
C ASN A 187 8.08 -23.40 -0.06
N MET A 188 8.25 -24.18 -1.15
CA MET A 188 8.87 -23.66 -2.38
C MET A 188 7.97 -22.65 -3.12
N ALA A 189 6.65 -22.82 -3.06
CA ALA A 189 5.70 -21.85 -3.60
C ALA A 189 5.80 -20.51 -2.85
N ASP A 190 5.96 -20.51 -1.53
CA ASP A 190 6.16 -19.27 -0.77
C ASP A 190 7.44 -18.53 -1.22
N CYS A 191 8.50 -19.26 -1.60
CA CYS A 191 9.71 -18.66 -2.17
C CYS A 191 9.48 -18.07 -3.56
N ARG A 192 8.66 -18.73 -4.39
CA ARG A 192 8.24 -18.23 -5.72
C ARG A 192 7.42 -16.95 -5.55
N ASP A 193 6.45 -16.97 -4.66
CA ASP A 193 5.52 -15.87 -4.44
C ASP A 193 6.21 -14.67 -3.81
N GLN A 194 7.19 -14.89 -2.92
CA GLN A 194 8.08 -13.82 -2.45
C GLN A 194 8.89 -13.20 -3.60
N TRP A 195 9.42 -14.00 -4.53
CA TRP A 195 10.12 -13.46 -5.70
C TRP A 195 9.18 -12.64 -6.59
N ILE A 196 7.97 -13.12 -6.88
CA ILE A 196 6.95 -12.38 -7.64
C ILE A 196 6.65 -11.06 -6.94
N GLY A 197 6.20 -11.11 -5.68
CA GLY A 197 5.73 -9.93 -4.95
C GLY A 197 6.79 -8.83 -4.82
N TRP A 198 8.06 -9.18 -4.62
CA TRP A 198 9.13 -8.18 -4.55
C TRP A 198 9.38 -7.51 -5.91
N ASN A 199 9.40 -8.27 -7.01
CA ASN A 199 9.56 -7.67 -8.34
C ASN A 199 8.33 -6.83 -8.72
N GLU A 200 7.13 -7.23 -8.29
CA GLU A 200 5.90 -6.44 -8.50
C GLU A 200 5.94 -5.10 -7.79
N ILE A 201 6.35 -5.07 -6.51
CA ILE A 201 6.46 -3.81 -5.75
C ILE A 201 7.40 -2.84 -6.48
N TRP A 202 8.54 -3.33 -6.97
CA TRP A 202 9.45 -2.50 -7.75
C TRP A 202 8.87 -2.07 -9.10
N ASN A 203 8.27 -2.98 -9.87
CA ASN A 203 7.64 -2.66 -11.14
C ASN A 203 6.55 -1.58 -10.99
N GLN A 204 5.82 -1.59 -9.88
CA GLN A 204 4.83 -0.57 -9.54
C GLN A 204 5.49 0.75 -9.12
N ALA A 205 6.45 0.70 -8.19
CA ALA A 205 7.07 1.91 -7.64
C ALA A 205 7.93 2.66 -8.67
N LYS A 206 8.61 1.94 -9.57
CA LYS A 206 9.54 2.54 -10.55
C LYS A 206 8.84 3.45 -11.56
N GLU A 207 7.53 3.30 -11.77
CA GLU A 207 6.75 4.21 -12.62
C GLU A 207 6.70 5.64 -12.07
N GLY A 208 6.74 5.80 -10.74
CA GLY A 208 6.73 7.10 -10.07
C GLY A 208 8.11 7.72 -9.84
N ILE A 209 9.19 6.97 -10.11
CA ILE A 209 10.57 7.44 -9.96
C ILE A 209 11.02 8.03 -11.31
N ASP A 210 11.95 8.98 -11.32
CA ASP A 210 12.55 9.48 -12.56
C ASP A 210 13.43 8.38 -13.22
N PRO A 211 13.29 8.08 -14.52
CA PRO A 211 14.17 7.14 -15.21
C PRO A 211 15.65 7.43 -15.05
N GLU A 212 16.06 8.71 -14.99
CA GLU A 212 17.46 9.10 -14.78
C GLU A 212 17.98 8.80 -13.37
N ARG A 213 17.07 8.56 -12.41
CA ARG A 213 17.40 8.23 -11.02
C ARG A 213 17.34 6.73 -10.73
N ARG A 214 17.11 5.86 -11.72
CA ARG A 214 17.11 4.42 -11.50
C ARG A 214 17.87 3.63 -12.56
N ILE A 215 18.42 2.51 -12.15
CA ILE A 215 18.97 1.49 -13.05
C ILE A 215 18.57 0.11 -12.58
N GLU A 216 18.17 -0.74 -13.52
CA GLU A 216 17.89 -2.16 -13.30
C GLU A 216 19.09 -2.98 -13.79
N VAL A 217 19.57 -3.88 -12.93
CA VAL A 217 20.77 -4.68 -13.19
C VAL A 217 20.42 -6.17 -13.05
N PRO A 218 20.41 -6.92 -14.16
CA PRO A 218 20.32 -8.38 -14.10
C PRO A 218 21.56 -8.95 -13.40
N PHE A 219 21.34 -9.82 -12.41
CA PHE A 219 22.42 -10.48 -11.69
C PHE A 219 23.32 -11.29 -12.62
N GLU A 220 22.74 -11.91 -13.63
CA GLU A 220 23.41 -12.70 -14.66
C GLU A 220 24.35 -11.83 -15.50
N ALA A 221 23.98 -10.58 -15.78
CA ALA A 221 24.87 -9.62 -16.44
C ALA A 221 26.02 -9.19 -15.50
N LEU A 222 25.71 -8.95 -14.22
CA LEU A 222 26.72 -8.60 -13.20
C LEU A 222 27.82 -9.66 -13.04
N VAL A 223 27.49 -10.95 -13.20
CA VAL A 223 28.48 -12.04 -13.07
C VAL A 223 29.00 -12.59 -14.40
N GLY A 224 28.25 -12.41 -15.49
CA GLY A 224 28.62 -12.92 -16.82
C GLY A 224 29.43 -11.92 -17.65
N VAL A 225 29.09 -10.63 -17.57
CA VAL A 225 29.73 -9.52 -18.29
C VAL A 225 29.96 -8.34 -17.34
N ALA A 226 30.69 -8.64 -16.25
CA ALA A 226 30.83 -7.75 -15.10
C ALA A 226 31.40 -6.37 -15.46
N GLU A 227 32.47 -6.30 -16.28
CA GLU A 227 33.10 -5.03 -16.66
C GLU A 227 32.10 -4.10 -17.37
N ARG A 228 31.46 -4.55 -18.45
CA ARG A 228 30.45 -3.79 -19.18
C ARG A 228 29.24 -3.41 -18.33
N THR A 229 28.82 -4.30 -17.44
CA THR A 229 27.72 -4.00 -16.50
C THR A 229 28.13 -2.88 -15.54
N LEU A 230 29.36 -2.91 -15.05
CA LEU A 230 29.87 -1.90 -14.12
C LEU A 230 30.25 -0.59 -14.79
N GLU A 231 30.58 -0.57 -16.09
CA GLU A 231 30.68 0.66 -16.90
C GLU A 231 29.34 1.41 -16.90
N ARG A 232 28.23 0.71 -17.15
CA ARG A 232 26.89 1.30 -17.14
C ARG A 232 26.50 1.83 -15.75
N VAL A 233 26.83 1.08 -14.70
CA VAL A 233 26.58 1.53 -13.31
C VAL A 233 27.49 2.71 -12.95
N SER A 234 28.74 2.72 -13.43
CA SER A 234 29.71 3.81 -13.25
C SER A 234 29.21 5.11 -13.89
N GLU A 235 28.67 5.03 -15.11
CA GLU A 235 28.06 6.16 -15.82
C GLU A 235 26.81 6.67 -15.10
N PHE A 236 25.89 5.79 -14.73
CA PHE A 236 24.68 6.13 -13.97
C PHE A 236 24.98 6.84 -12.63
N LEU A 237 26.01 6.37 -11.93
CA LEU A 237 26.41 6.94 -10.65
C LEU A 237 27.28 8.20 -10.79
N ASP A 238 27.86 8.46 -11.97
CA ASP A 238 28.95 9.43 -12.18
C ASP A 238 30.11 9.16 -11.19
N VAL A 239 30.51 7.88 -11.08
CA VAL A 239 31.58 7.41 -10.19
C VAL A 239 32.48 6.46 -10.97
N PRO A 240 33.82 6.69 -11.06
CA PRO A 240 34.74 5.87 -11.86
C PRO A 240 35.07 4.53 -11.18
N LEU A 241 34.10 3.60 -11.15
CA LEU A 241 34.23 2.31 -10.46
C LEU A 241 35.39 1.46 -10.98
N LEU A 242 35.63 1.50 -12.30
CA LEU A 242 36.65 0.67 -12.95
C LEU A 242 38.07 1.25 -12.89
N GLU A 243 38.26 2.45 -12.35
CA GLU A 243 39.60 3.03 -12.17
C GLU A 243 40.30 2.52 -10.90
N SER A 244 39.55 1.97 -9.94
CA SER A 244 40.12 1.43 -8.69
C SER A 244 40.79 0.05 -8.92
N PRO A 245 42.09 -0.09 -8.60
CA PRO A 245 42.80 -1.37 -8.69
C PRO A 245 42.21 -2.49 -7.81
N GLU A 246 41.70 -2.12 -6.63
CA GLU A 246 41.05 -3.04 -5.68
C GLU A 246 39.75 -3.59 -6.27
N LEU A 247 38.97 -2.72 -6.92
CA LEU A 247 37.75 -3.08 -7.63
C LEU A 247 38.03 -4.00 -8.81
N ARG A 248 39.05 -3.71 -9.64
CA ARG A 248 39.43 -4.63 -10.73
C ARG A 248 39.78 -6.02 -10.23
N ARG A 249 40.48 -6.14 -9.09
CA ARG A 249 40.76 -7.45 -8.48
C ARG A 249 39.48 -8.14 -8.02
N LEU A 250 38.58 -7.41 -7.36
CA LEU A 250 37.28 -7.95 -6.92
C LEU A 250 36.45 -8.45 -8.12
N ILE A 251 36.40 -7.67 -9.20
CA ILE A 251 35.68 -7.98 -10.44
C ILE A 251 36.26 -9.23 -11.10
N SER A 252 37.59 -9.33 -11.20
CA SER A 252 38.26 -10.51 -11.77
C SER A 252 37.99 -11.82 -11.01
N GLY A 253 37.57 -11.72 -9.75
CA GLY A 253 37.21 -12.86 -8.89
C GLY A 253 35.72 -13.21 -8.87
N ILE A 254 34.88 -12.53 -9.66
CA ILE A 254 33.45 -12.82 -9.73
C ILE A 254 33.24 -14.15 -10.45
N ASP A 255 32.61 -15.08 -9.75
CA ASP A 255 32.36 -16.43 -10.24
C ASP A 255 31.10 -16.48 -11.13
N SER A 256 31.30 -16.64 -12.44
CA SER A 256 30.21 -16.80 -13.40
C SER A 256 29.45 -18.12 -13.25
N ALA A 257 29.97 -19.11 -12.51
CA ALA A 257 29.27 -20.36 -12.19
C ALA A 257 28.07 -20.16 -11.23
N GLN A 258 27.79 -18.93 -10.83
CA GLN A 258 26.59 -18.58 -10.06
C GLN A 258 25.32 -18.49 -10.92
N ILE A 259 25.43 -18.46 -12.24
CA ILE A 259 24.29 -18.48 -13.16
C ILE A 259 23.72 -19.89 -13.22
N GLY A 260 22.42 -20.05 -12.92
CA GLY A 260 21.77 -21.36 -12.98
C GLY A 260 22.24 -22.35 -11.92
N LYS A 261 22.90 -21.84 -10.86
CA LYS A 261 23.48 -22.63 -9.76
C LYS A 261 22.45 -23.54 -9.11
N TRP A 262 21.19 -23.14 -9.05
CA TRP A 262 20.08 -23.93 -8.49
C TRP A 262 20.04 -25.38 -8.99
N ARG A 263 20.48 -25.65 -10.23
CA ARG A 263 20.51 -27.00 -10.82
C ARG A 263 21.42 -27.98 -10.08
N SER A 264 22.55 -27.48 -9.57
CA SER A 264 23.52 -28.30 -8.82
C SER A 264 23.25 -28.31 -7.32
N MET A 265 22.18 -27.66 -6.84
CA MET A 265 21.88 -27.54 -5.43
C MET A 265 20.98 -28.68 -4.93
N PRO A 266 21.01 -29.02 -3.63
CA PRO A 266 20.21 -30.13 -3.07
C PRO A 266 18.71 -30.02 -3.31
N ASN A 267 18.19 -28.79 -3.47
CA ASN A 267 16.77 -28.52 -3.66
C ASN A 267 16.34 -28.42 -5.13
N ALA A 268 17.21 -28.74 -6.10
CA ALA A 268 16.93 -28.57 -7.53
C ALA A 268 15.60 -29.21 -7.97
N ARG A 269 15.30 -30.43 -7.48
CA ARG A 269 14.05 -31.13 -7.78
C ARG A 269 12.81 -30.41 -7.24
N LEU A 270 12.92 -29.80 -6.07
CA LEU A 270 11.81 -29.05 -5.45
C LEU A 270 11.55 -27.73 -6.20
N VAL A 271 12.62 -27.07 -6.65
CA VAL A 271 12.53 -25.85 -7.45
C VAL A 271 11.90 -26.16 -8.81
N ALA A 272 12.38 -27.20 -9.51
CA ALA A 272 11.84 -27.63 -10.79
C ALA A 272 10.39 -28.13 -10.70
N GLY A 273 10.03 -28.78 -9.58
CA GLY A 273 8.67 -29.27 -9.32
C GLY A 273 7.73 -28.22 -8.72
N CYS A 274 8.19 -26.98 -8.50
CA CYS A 274 7.32 -25.91 -8.01
C CYS A 274 6.33 -25.51 -9.12
N PRO A 275 5.02 -25.46 -8.85
CA PRO A 275 4.03 -25.07 -9.86
C PRO A 275 4.36 -23.69 -10.46
N ARG A 276 4.25 -23.57 -11.78
CA ARG A 276 4.32 -22.27 -12.47
C ARG A 276 2.91 -21.72 -12.53
N THR A 277 2.64 -20.65 -11.81
CA THR A 277 1.38 -19.92 -11.92
C THR A 277 1.44 -19.00 -13.14
N ASP A 278 0.29 -18.62 -13.70
CA ASP A 278 0.24 -17.67 -14.82
C ASP A 278 1.03 -16.39 -14.49
N ARG A 279 0.87 -15.86 -13.27
CA ARG A 279 1.60 -14.68 -12.83
C ARG A 279 3.11 -14.87 -12.74
N PHE A 280 3.57 -16.06 -12.35
CA PHE A 280 4.99 -16.38 -12.35
C PHE A 280 5.56 -16.34 -13.77
N GLU A 281 4.85 -16.92 -14.73
CA GLU A 281 5.28 -16.92 -16.14
C GLU A 281 5.26 -15.52 -16.75
N GLU A 282 4.21 -14.75 -16.50
CA GLU A 282 4.12 -13.33 -16.90
C GLU A 282 5.30 -12.52 -16.36
N MET A 283 5.60 -12.62 -15.07
CA MET A 283 6.71 -11.88 -14.45
C MET A 283 8.08 -12.31 -15.04
N CYS A 284 8.24 -13.60 -15.35
CA CYS A 284 9.44 -14.06 -16.03
C CYS A 284 9.58 -13.42 -17.42
N LEU A 285 8.49 -13.32 -18.18
CA LEU A 285 8.47 -12.64 -19.48
C LEU A 285 8.74 -11.13 -19.36
N GLU A 286 8.12 -10.45 -18.39
CA GLU A 286 8.32 -9.02 -18.13
C GLU A 286 9.80 -8.67 -17.86
N LEU A 287 10.54 -9.58 -17.21
CA LEU A 287 11.94 -9.41 -16.85
C LEU A 287 12.91 -10.06 -17.84
N ASP A 288 12.42 -10.48 -19.02
CA ASP A 288 13.15 -11.24 -20.06
C ASP A 288 13.87 -12.50 -19.55
N TYR A 289 13.29 -13.17 -18.56
CA TYR A 289 13.66 -14.53 -18.17
C TYR A 289 12.83 -15.54 -18.97
N ARG A 290 13.37 -16.00 -20.10
CA ARG A 290 12.75 -17.09 -20.87
C ARG A 290 13.05 -18.43 -20.20
N LEU A 291 12.01 -19.08 -19.65
CA LEU A 291 12.08 -20.43 -19.11
C LEU A 291 11.92 -21.43 -20.25
N ASP A 292 12.96 -22.15 -20.68
CA ASP A 292 12.74 -23.28 -21.59
C ASP A 292 12.02 -24.46 -20.88
N THR A 293 11.56 -25.45 -21.64
CA THR A 293 10.85 -26.65 -21.14
C THR A 293 11.70 -27.53 -20.21
N GLU A 294 13.01 -27.26 -20.09
CA GLU A 294 13.98 -27.89 -19.18
C GLU A 294 14.70 -26.88 -18.23
N GLY A 295 14.25 -25.62 -18.20
CA GLY A 295 14.76 -24.51 -17.38
C GLY A 295 15.98 -23.70 -17.88
N GLY A 296 16.51 -23.88 -19.09
CA GLY A 296 17.64 -23.14 -19.71
C GLY A 296 17.30 -21.77 -20.34
N PHE A 297 18.35 -20.99 -20.66
CA PHE A 297 18.33 -19.53 -20.90
C PHE A 297 18.86 -19.10 -22.28
N VAL A 298 18.27 -18.03 -22.83
CA VAL A 298 18.84 -17.12 -23.87
C VAL A 298 18.37 -15.68 -23.57
N VAL A 299 19.29 -14.72 -23.40
CA VAL A 299 18.97 -13.26 -23.38
C VAL A 299 18.42 -12.88 -24.74
N SER A 300 17.26 -12.21 -24.82
CA SER A 300 16.83 -11.64 -26.09
C SER A 300 17.42 -10.24 -26.27
N GLY A 301 18.57 -10.17 -26.94
CA GLY A 301 19.16 -8.89 -27.33
C GLY A 301 20.68 -8.86 -27.36
N GLU A 302 21.33 -9.88 -27.92
CA GLU A 302 22.71 -9.76 -28.40
C GLU A 302 22.95 -10.83 -29.45
N GLU A 303 23.34 -10.39 -30.66
CA GLU A 303 23.85 -11.27 -31.71
C GLU A 303 24.96 -12.14 -31.09
N GLN A 304 24.78 -13.46 -31.13
CA GLN A 304 25.85 -14.38 -30.81
C GLN A 304 26.95 -14.21 -31.86
N GLU A 305 28.03 -13.50 -31.52
CA GLU A 305 29.29 -13.73 -32.22
C GLU A 305 29.73 -15.18 -31.96
N PRO A 306 30.11 -15.93 -33.01
CA PRO A 306 30.42 -17.35 -32.88
C PRO A 306 31.71 -17.55 -32.06
N LYS A 307 31.61 -18.44 -31.06
CA LYS A 307 32.78 -18.94 -30.31
C LYS A 307 33.74 -19.68 -31.26
N HIS A 308 34.99 -19.23 -31.25
CA HIS A 308 36.21 -19.95 -31.67
C HIS A 308 36.29 -20.46 -33.12
N GLU A 309 36.99 -19.68 -33.96
CA GLU A 309 37.92 -20.23 -34.94
C GLU A 309 39.37 -20.16 -34.39
N PRO A 310 40.24 -21.15 -34.68
CA PRO A 310 41.61 -21.15 -34.20
C PRO A 310 42.45 -20.08 -34.92
N ALA A 311 43.36 -19.45 -34.17
CA ALA A 311 44.13 -18.28 -34.56
C ALA A 311 44.85 -18.39 -35.93
N PRO A 312 44.74 -17.36 -36.79
CA PRO A 312 45.70 -17.09 -37.85
C PRO A 312 46.68 -15.97 -37.48
N ALA A 313 47.83 -15.99 -38.16
CA ALA A 313 49.09 -15.33 -37.81
C ALA A 313 49.07 -13.78 -37.76
N LYS A 314 50.05 -13.23 -37.02
CA LYS A 314 50.34 -11.80 -36.84
C LYS A 314 50.27 -10.96 -38.14
N PRO A 315 49.63 -9.78 -38.13
CA PRO A 315 49.76 -8.80 -39.19
C PRO A 315 51.01 -7.91 -39.02
N PRO A 316 51.58 -7.37 -40.12
CA PRO A 316 52.78 -6.53 -40.12
C PRO A 316 52.48 -5.08 -39.73
N GLN A 317 53.54 -4.37 -39.31
CA GLN A 317 53.53 -2.99 -38.80
C GLN A 317 53.00 -1.94 -39.80
N PRO A 318 52.33 -0.87 -39.34
CA PRO A 318 52.09 0.32 -40.15
C PRO A 318 53.21 1.38 -40.01
N LEU A 319 53.56 1.98 -41.16
CA LEU A 319 54.44 3.15 -41.35
C LEU A 319 53.60 4.45 -41.48
N PRO A 320 54.18 5.68 -41.39
CA PRO A 320 53.69 6.75 -40.51
C PRO A 320 52.97 7.94 -41.19
N VAL A 321 52.19 8.68 -40.37
CA VAL A 321 51.77 10.12 -40.31
C VAL A 321 51.41 10.90 -41.62
N PRO A 322 50.49 11.89 -41.60
CA PRO A 322 50.80 13.25 -41.08
C PRO A 322 49.64 13.97 -40.36
N PRO A 323 49.90 15.12 -39.69
CA PRO A 323 48.97 15.80 -38.78
C PRO A 323 48.37 17.09 -39.44
N PRO A 324 47.81 18.08 -38.69
CA PRO A 324 46.54 18.76 -38.98
C PRO A 324 46.72 20.14 -39.66
N PRO A 325 45.64 20.93 -39.80
CA PRO A 325 45.69 22.36 -39.42
C PRO A 325 44.46 22.70 -38.54
N SER A 326 44.55 23.35 -37.37
CA SER A 326 45.10 24.65 -36.94
C SER A 326 44.30 25.88 -37.41
N ASP A 327 44.04 26.74 -36.41
CA ASP A 327 43.77 28.19 -36.47
C ASP A 327 42.33 28.62 -36.83
N GLU A 328 41.68 29.62 -36.20
CA GLU A 328 42.17 30.68 -35.32
C GLU A 328 40.98 31.39 -34.62
N LEU A 329 41.23 31.81 -33.38
CA LEU A 329 40.85 33.03 -32.65
C LEU A 329 39.62 33.89 -33.07
N CYS A 330 38.82 34.28 -32.08
CA CYS A 330 38.54 35.69 -31.81
C CYS A 330 38.13 35.95 -30.34
N GLU A 331 38.96 36.68 -29.60
CA GLU A 331 38.64 37.46 -28.39
C GLU A 331 37.74 38.68 -28.81
N VAL A 332 37.04 39.46 -27.99
CA VAL A 332 37.42 40.16 -26.75
C VAL A 332 36.16 40.70 -26.01
N ALA A 333 36.23 40.67 -24.69
CA ALA A 333 35.64 41.47 -23.58
C ALA A 333 34.43 42.42 -23.72
N GLY A 334 33.68 42.49 -22.61
CA GLY A 334 32.87 43.64 -22.18
C GLY A 334 32.26 43.43 -20.78
N GLU A 335 32.83 44.07 -19.76
CA GLU A 335 32.28 44.19 -18.41
C GLU A 335 31.05 45.13 -18.38
N GLU A 336 30.09 44.92 -17.46
CA GLU A 336 29.73 45.88 -16.40
C GLU A 336 28.44 45.53 -15.61
N ARG A 337 28.60 45.54 -14.27
CA ARG A 337 27.76 46.15 -13.19
C ARG A 337 26.25 45.84 -13.02
N GLY A 338 26.02 45.07 -11.95
CA GLY A 338 24.99 45.10 -10.89
C GLY A 338 23.78 46.07 -10.84
N ALA A 339 22.65 45.50 -10.39
CA ALA A 339 21.55 46.15 -9.63
C ALA A 339 20.75 45.09 -8.81
N PRO A 340 20.00 45.47 -7.74
CA PRO A 340 19.76 44.67 -6.51
C PRO A 340 18.42 43.88 -6.48
N PRO A 341 18.14 43.06 -5.43
CA PRO A 341 16.97 42.18 -5.37
C PRO A 341 15.71 42.87 -4.81
N THR A 342 14.54 42.47 -5.31
CA THR A 342 13.21 42.83 -4.79
C THR A 342 12.74 41.90 -3.67
N PRO A 343 11.93 42.36 -2.69
CA PRO A 343 11.57 41.60 -1.50
C PRO A 343 10.33 40.71 -1.69
N LEU A 344 10.28 39.62 -0.91
CA LEU A 344 9.14 38.71 -0.75
C LEU A 344 8.05 39.32 0.17
N PRO A 345 6.75 39.03 -0.05
CA PRO A 345 5.68 39.43 0.85
C PRO A 345 5.57 38.52 2.10
N PRO A 346 5.05 39.04 3.24
CA PRO A 346 4.97 38.32 4.52
C PRO A 346 3.79 37.34 4.61
N PRO A 347 3.84 36.38 5.55
CA PRO A 347 2.80 35.36 5.74
C PRO A 347 1.60 35.90 6.54
N PRO A 348 0.36 35.43 6.31
CA PRO A 348 -0.77 35.75 7.18
C PRO A 348 -0.86 34.82 8.39
N GLU A 349 -1.09 35.44 9.54
CA GLU A 349 -1.28 34.85 10.87
C GLU A 349 -2.67 34.20 11.08
N ALA A 350 -2.64 33.18 11.94
CA ALA A 350 -3.66 32.70 12.89
C ALA A 350 -5.15 33.03 12.67
N LEU A 351 -5.95 31.98 12.41
CA LEU A 351 -7.40 32.00 12.56
C LEU A 351 -7.79 31.59 13.99
N CYS A 352 -8.33 32.56 14.72
CA CYS A 352 -9.10 32.38 15.94
C CYS A 352 -10.58 32.13 15.58
N SER A 353 -11.28 31.41 16.46
CA SER A 353 -12.62 30.82 16.37
C SER A 353 -13.76 31.79 15.97
N PRO A 354 -14.84 31.32 15.30
CA PRO A 354 -16.04 32.13 15.11
C PRO A 354 -17.20 31.75 16.05
N SER A 355 -17.81 32.80 16.60
CA SER A 355 -19.21 32.83 17.07
C SER A 355 -20.05 33.64 16.05
N PRO A 356 -21.40 33.50 16.03
CA PRO A 356 -22.19 33.67 14.82
C PRO A 356 -22.81 35.08 14.69
N SER A 357 -22.83 35.63 13.47
CA SER A 357 -23.99 36.40 12.97
C SER A 357 -23.84 36.81 11.49
N THR A 358 -24.88 36.44 10.73
CA THR A 358 -25.53 37.18 9.63
C THR A 358 -24.71 38.15 8.76
N ASN A 359 -24.29 37.68 7.58
CA ASN A 359 -24.69 38.32 6.32
C ASN A 359 -24.40 37.38 5.13
N ARG A 360 -25.45 36.80 4.52
CA ARG A 360 -25.33 36.10 3.24
C ARG A 360 -25.17 37.13 2.13
N SER A 361 -23.97 37.27 1.58
CA SER A 361 -23.79 37.84 0.25
C SER A 361 -22.76 37.04 -0.55
N ARG A 362 -23.29 36.22 -1.47
CA ARG A 362 -22.67 35.76 -2.73
C ARG A 362 -21.21 35.32 -2.63
N ALA A 363 -20.99 34.20 -1.93
CA ALA A 363 -20.05 33.20 -2.43
C ALA A 363 -20.80 32.33 -3.45
N SER A 364 -20.19 31.98 -4.57
CA SER A 364 -20.76 31.05 -5.54
C SER A 364 -21.18 29.76 -4.84
N GLU A 365 -22.49 29.50 -4.71
CA GLU A 365 -23.02 28.19 -4.33
C GLU A 365 -22.56 27.19 -5.38
N ARG A 366 -21.49 26.44 -5.09
CA ARG A 366 -21.25 25.20 -5.82
C ARG A 366 -22.34 24.24 -5.34
N SER A 367 -23.31 23.94 -6.20
CA SER A 367 -24.32 22.92 -5.95
C SER A 367 -23.63 21.62 -5.53
N HIS A 368 -24.13 20.95 -4.50
CA HIS A 368 -23.59 19.65 -4.10
C HIS A 368 -23.79 18.64 -5.25
N PRO A 369 -22.88 17.67 -5.43
CA PRO A 369 -23.10 16.59 -6.40
C PRO A 369 -24.39 15.84 -6.04
N ARG A 370 -25.20 15.52 -7.04
CA ARG A 370 -26.47 14.81 -6.86
C ARG A 370 -26.28 13.31 -7.06
N THR A 371 -26.91 12.51 -6.21
CA THR A 371 -26.99 11.05 -6.34
C THR A 371 -28.45 10.60 -6.16
N ARG A 372 -28.89 9.55 -6.84
CA ARG A 372 -30.27 9.05 -6.69
C ARG A 372 -30.41 8.15 -5.46
N LEU A 373 -29.34 7.43 -5.14
CA LEU A 373 -29.27 6.56 -3.97
C LEU A 373 -27.88 6.61 -3.33
N LEU A 374 -27.84 6.99 -2.06
CA LEU A 374 -26.67 6.87 -1.20
C LEU A 374 -26.81 5.61 -0.31
N VAL A 375 -25.81 4.74 -0.31
CA VAL A 375 -25.72 3.60 0.59
C VAL A 375 -24.53 3.78 1.53
N ILE A 376 -24.78 3.73 2.84
CA ILE A 376 -23.74 3.78 3.87
C ILE A 376 -23.69 2.42 4.57
N GLY A 377 -22.62 1.68 4.33
CA GLY A 377 -22.31 0.44 5.02
C GLY A 377 -21.53 0.69 6.31
N LEU A 378 -22.04 0.20 7.43
CA LEU A 378 -21.38 0.28 8.73
C LEU A 378 -21.09 -1.14 9.21
N ASP A 379 -19.88 -1.64 8.95
CA ASP A 379 -19.50 -3.03 9.21
C ASP A 379 -19.69 -3.40 10.69
N GLY A 380 -20.44 -4.46 10.99
CA GLY A 380 -20.71 -4.92 12.36
C GLY A 380 -21.56 -3.99 13.26
N MET A 381 -22.25 -2.98 12.73
CA MET A 381 -23.07 -2.10 13.56
C MET A 381 -24.29 -2.82 14.15
N THR A 382 -24.42 -2.75 15.48
CA THR A 382 -25.34 -3.60 16.26
C THR A 382 -26.61 -2.85 16.65
N PRO A 383 -27.82 -3.39 16.36
CA PRO A 383 -29.10 -2.73 16.65
C PRO A 383 -29.27 -2.28 18.11
N ASN A 384 -29.05 -3.18 19.07
CA ASN A 384 -29.28 -2.88 20.49
C ASN A 384 -28.44 -1.69 20.96
N LEU A 385 -27.14 -1.67 20.63
CA LEU A 385 -26.25 -0.57 20.98
C LEU A 385 -26.67 0.75 20.31
N LEU A 386 -27.08 0.71 19.03
CA LEU A 386 -27.55 1.90 18.34
C LEU A 386 -28.81 2.48 19.01
N PHE A 387 -29.80 1.63 19.31
CA PHE A 387 -31.09 2.08 19.84
C PHE A 387 -30.99 2.54 21.31
N GLU A 388 -30.12 1.93 22.11
CA GLU A 388 -29.83 2.38 23.48
C GLU A 388 -29.20 3.78 23.49
N GLU A 389 -28.35 4.08 22.51
CA GLU A 389 -27.63 5.35 22.41
C GLU A 389 -28.36 6.41 21.56
N LEU A 390 -29.50 6.07 20.96
CA LEU A 390 -30.18 6.87 19.93
C LEU A 390 -30.46 8.32 20.35
N ALA A 391 -30.70 8.56 21.64
CA ALA A 391 -31.01 9.89 22.17
C ALA A 391 -29.90 10.94 21.92
N ARG A 392 -28.64 10.52 21.77
CA ARG A 392 -27.49 11.40 21.52
C ARG A 392 -26.94 11.33 20.09
N LEU A 393 -27.45 10.41 19.27
CA LEU A 393 -27.00 10.18 17.90
C LEU A 393 -27.94 10.92 16.95
N GLU A 394 -27.74 12.23 16.80
CA GLU A 394 -28.68 13.14 16.14
C GLU A 394 -28.94 12.77 14.68
N ASN A 395 -27.92 12.32 13.95
CA ASN A 395 -28.05 11.99 12.53
C ASN A 395 -28.82 10.68 12.34
N PHE A 396 -28.49 9.64 13.09
CA PHE A 396 -29.23 8.39 13.10
C PHE A 396 -30.68 8.58 13.54
N LYS A 397 -30.90 9.35 14.61
CA LYS A 397 -32.24 9.70 15.09
C LYS A 397 -33.08 10.36 14.00
N THR A 398 -32.52 11.35 13.31
CA THR A 398 -33.20 12.04 12.20
C THR A 398 -33.59 11.09 11.07
N LEU A 399 -32.68 10.17 10.69
CA LEU A 399 -32.95 9.19 9.64
C LEU A 399 -34.02 8.16 10.05
N ILE A 400 -33.98 7.72 11.30
CA ILE A 400 -34.93 6.77 11.88
C ILE A 400 -36.33 7.41 11.96
N GLU A 401 -36.44 8.64 12.47
CA GLU A 401 -37.71 9.37 12.57
C GLU A 401 -38.32 9.71 11.20
N GLY A 402 -37.47 9.95 10.19
CA GLY A 402 -37.88 10.32 8.83
C GLY A 402 -38.08 9.15 7.86
N GLY A 403 -37.87 7.91 8.28
CA GLY A 403 -37.74 6.76 7.37
C GLY A 403 -38.33 5.44 7.89
N VAL A 404 -37.81 4.34 7.35
CA VAL A 404 -38.03 2.96 7.79
C VAL A 404 -36.77 2.48 8.47
N HIS A 405 -36.89 1.76 9.59
CA HIS A 405 -35.75 1.12 10.22
C HIS A 405 -36.11 -0.23 10.83
N GLY A 406 -35.10 -1.04 11.10
CA GLY A 406 -35.25 -2.34 11.72
C GLY A 406 -33.93 -3.10 11.79
N GLU A 407 -34.00 -4.36 12.21
CA GLU A 407 -32.89 -5.29 12.10
C GLU A 407 -32.75 -5.79 10.66
N LEU A 408 -31.50 -5.94 10.21
CA LEU A 408 -31.14 -6.57 8.95
C LEU A 408 -30.53 -7.93 9.24
N ALA A 409 -31.21 -9.00 8.84
CA ALA A 409 -30.67 -10.35 8.96
C ALA A 409 -29.56 -10.55 7.93
N SER A 410 -28.35 -10.87 8.39
CA SER A 410 -27.25 -11.30 7.54
C SER A 410 -27.49 -12.72 6.99
N VAL A 411 -26.59 -13.16 6.14
CA VAL A 411 -26.51 -14.55 5.65
C VAL A 411 -25.88 -15.47 6.69
N SER A 412 -25.88 -16.78 6.42
CA SER A 412 -25.26 -17.78 7.30
C SER A 412 -24.07 -18.43 6.58
N PRO A 413 -22.83 -18.33 7.11
CA PRO A 413 -22.45 -17.63 8.35
C PRO A 413 -22.43 -16.10 8.19
N PRO A 414 -22.64 -15.33 9.29
CA PRO A 414 -22.66 -13.87 9.27
C PRO A 414 -21.23 -13.29 9.26
N MET A 415 -20.48 -13.58 8.19
CA MET A 415 -19.13 -13.09 7.97
C MET A 415 -19.14 -12.01 6.90
N SER A 416 -18.33 -10.96 7.04
CA SER A 416 -18.24 -9.88 6.05
C SER A 416 -17.89 -10.41 4.65
N GLY A 417 -16.99 -11.39 4.53
CA GLY A 417 -16.62 -11.98 3.24
C GLY A 417 -17.78 -12.64 2.52
N CYS A 418 -18.74 -13.23 3.24
CA CYS A 418 -19.97 -13.79 2.66
C CYS A 418 -21.09 -12.72 2.48
N ALA A 419 -21.20 -11.80 3.42
CA ALA A 419 -22.28 -10.84 3.51
C ALA A 419 -22.23 -9.80 2.39
N TRP A 420 -21.07 -9.18 2.11
CA TRP A 420 -20.99 -8.17 1.06
C TRP A 420 -21.32 -8.71 -0.35
N PRO A 421 -20.86 -9.91 -0.77
CA PRO A 421 -21.36 -10.56 -1.98
C PRO A 421 -22.85 -10.79 -2.00
N SER A 422 -23.43 -11.23 -0.90
CA SER A 422 -24.88 -11.40 -0.79
C SER A 422 -25.61 -10.06 -0.97
N PHE A 423 -25.09 -8.97 -0.39
CA PHE A 423 -25.62 -7.62 -0.55
C PHE A 423 -25.68 -7.18 -2.02
N PHE A 424 -24.59 -7.36 -2.78
CA PHE A 424 -24.52 -6.90 -4.18
C PHE A 424 -24.94 -7.94 -5.22
N THR A 425 -25.37 -9.14 -4.82
CA THR A 425 -25.93 -10.15 -5.74
C THR A 425 -27.41 -10.46 -5.47
N GLY A 426 -27.88 -10.24 -4.24
CA GLY A 426 -29.21 -10.67 -3.79
C GLY A 426 -29.34 -12.18 -3.67
N LEU A 427 -28.22 -12.88 -3.48
CA LEU A 427 -28.12 -14.34 -3.39
C LEU A 427 -27.53 -14.76 -2.06
N GLU A 428 -27.89 -15.96 -1.62
CA GLU A 428 -27.24 -16.64 -0.48
C GLU A 428 -25.82 -17.13 -0.85
N PRO A 429 -24.92 -17.34 0.14
CA PRO A 429 -23.53 -17.76 -0.09
C PRO A 429 -23.36 -18.98 -0.99
N ASN A 430 -24.22 -19.98 -0.80
CA ASN A 430 -24.20 -21.21 -1.60
C ASN A 430 -24.57 -20.98 -3.08
N ARG A 431 -25.27 -19.89 -3.42
CA ARG A 431 -25.72 -19.58 -4.79
C ARG A 431 -24.78 -18.64 -5.52
N HIS A 432 -24.19 -17.65 -4.83
CA HIS A 432 -23.16 -16.81 -5.46
C HIS A 432 -21.76 -17.47 -5.44
N GLY A 433 -21.60 -18.59 -4.73
CA GLY A 433 -20.41 -19.46 -4.79
C GLY A 433 -19.17 -18.88 -4.10
N PHE A 434 -19.35 -17.84 -3.29
CA PHE A 434 -18.28 -17.26 -2.50
C PHE A 434 -18.43 -17.77 -1.07
N ASP A 435 -17.54 -18.67 -0.69
CA ASP A 435 -17.47 -19.26 0.63
C ASP A 435 -16.12 -18.88 1.26
N GLU A 436 -16.18 -17.92 2.18
CA GLU A 436 -15.03 -17.50 2.99
C GLU A 436 -14.48 -18.65 3.85
N ASN A 437 -15.22 -19.75 4.05
CA ASN A 437 -14.76 -20.88 4.86
C ASN A 437 -13.84 -21.86 4.12
N GLN A 438 -13.75 -21.78 2.78
CA GLN A 438 -12.94 -22.70 1.98
C GLN A 438 -11.64 -22.07 1.45
N ARG A 439 -11.33 -20.83 1.85
CA ARG A 439 -10.28 -20.02 1.24
C ARG A 439 -9.34 -19.46 2.30
N ARG A 440 -8.05 -19.31 1.95
CA ARG A 440 -7.14 -18.52 2.76
C ARG A 440 -7.44 -17.05 2.56
N PHE A 441 -7.28 -16.29 3.63
CA PHE A 441 -7.63 -14.89 3.68
C PHE A 441 -6.92 -14.03 2.62
N GLU A 442 -5.65 -14.34 2.31
CA GLU A 442 -4.88 -13.63 1.29
C GLU A 442 -5.31 -13.92 -0.16
N ASP A 443 -6.07 -15.00 -0.38
CA ASP A 443 -6.53 -15.45 -1.70
C ASP A 443 -8.00 -15.03 -1.97
N MET A 444 -8.62 -14.28 -1.07
CA MET A 444 -10.02 -13.90 -1.18
C MET A 444 -10.20 -12.65 -2.03
N SER A 445 -10.96 -12.75 -3.12
CA SER A 445 -11.36 -11.63 -3.96
C SER A 445 -12.81 -11.77 -4.39
N TYR A 446 -13.58 -10.68 -4.33
CA TYR A 446 -14.94 -10.65 -4.86
C TYR A 446 -14.99 -10.79 -6.39
N ALA A 447 -13.86 -10.77 -7.09
CA ALA A 447 -13.76 -11.14 -8.50
C ALA A 447 -14.17 -12.60 -8.77
N ASP A 448 -14.08 -13.47 -7.75
CA ASP A 448 -14.47 -14.88 -7.85
C ASP A 448 -15.97 -15.12 -7.72
N VAL A 449 -16.74 -14.10 -7.35
CA VAL A 449 -18.20 -14.14 -7.46
C VAL A 449 -18.54 -14.09 -8.95
N ARG A 450 -18.76 -15.25 -9.59
CA ARG A 450 -18.98 -15.36 -11.05
C ARG A 450 -20.43 -15.13 -11.51
N VAL A 451 -21.31 -14.79 -10.58
CA VAL A 451 -22.71 -14.41 -10.88
C VAL A 451 -22.81 -12.91 -11.17
N PRO A 452 -23.87 -12.47 -11.88
CA PRO A 452 -24.12 -11.05 -12.09
C PRO A 452 -24.31 -10.30 -10.77
N LYS A 453 -23.72 -9.13 -10.68
CA LYS A 453 -23.76 -8.23 -9.53
C LYS A 453 -24.70 -7.07 -9.82
N LEU A 454 -25.10 -6.33 -8.78
CA LEU A 454 -26.03 -5.21 -8.86
C LEU A 454 -25.67 -4.24 -10.00
N TRP A 455 -24.39 -3.85 -10.09
CA TRP A 455 -23.95 -2.92 -11.12
C TRP A 455 -24.00 -3.48 -12.53
N ASP A 456 -23.95 -4.80 -12.74
CA ASP A 456 -24.12 -5.37 -14.08
C ASP A 456 -25.52 -5.06 -14.62
N TYR A 457 -26.54 -5.09 -13.75
CA TYR A 457 -27.90 -4.72 -14.12
C TYR A 457 -28.06 -3.21 -14.27
N LEU A 458 -27.57 -2.42 -13.31
CA LEU A 458 -27.69 -0.95 -13.32
C LEU A 458 -26.93 -0.33 -14.51
N ASN A 459 -25.69 -0.76 -14.77
CA ASN A 459 -24.88 -0.20 -15.85
C ASN A 459 -25.45 -0.54 -17.24
N ARG A 460 -26.06 -1.72 -17.41
CA ARG A 460 -26.81 -2.06 -18.64
C ARG A 460 -27.98 -1.10 -18.88
N ALA A 461 -28.60 -0.59 -17.82
CA ALA A 461 -29.63 0.44 -17.88
C ALA A 461 -29.07 1.88 -17.92
N GLY A 462 -27.75 2.05 -18.11
CA GLY A 462 -27.10 3.37 -18.20
C GLY A 462 -26.85 4.07 -16.86
N ILE A 463 -27.17 3.42 -15.74
CA ILE A 463 -27.02 3.97 -14.38
C ILE A 463 -25.60 3.75 -13.90
N SER A 464 -24.97 4.83 -13.44
CA SER A 464 -23.59 4.81 -12.93
C SER A 464 -23.52 4.44 -11.45
N THR A 465 -22.47 3.74 -11.06
CA THR A 465 -22.34 3.12 -9.74
C THR A 465 -20.95 3.35 -9.17
N GLY A 466 -20.87 3.87 -7.96
CA GLY A 466 -19.62 4.17 -7.26
C GLY A 466 -19.57 3.41 -5.94
N PHE A 467 -18.59 2.52 -5.78
CA PHE A 467 -18.36 1.78 -4.53
C PHE A 467 -17.05 2.23 -3.90
N HIS A 468 -17.13 2.88 -2.74
CA HIS A 468 -15.96 3.36 -2.01
C HIS A 468 -15.66 2.49 -0.79
N ASN A 469 -14.39 2.16 -0.61
CA ASN A 469 -13.90 1.37 0.52
C ASN A 469 -14.62 0.01 0.66
N MET A 470 -14.92 -0.68 -0.45
CA MET A 470 -15.61 -1.98 -0.41
C MET A 470 -14.60 -3.10 -0.07
N PRO A 471 -14.78 -3.88 1.01
CA PRO A 471 -13.80 -4.90 1.39
C PRO A 471 -13.61 -5.94 0.28
N LEU A 472 -12.42 -6.54 0.17
CA LEU A 472 -12.09 -7.61 -0.79
C LEU A 472 -12.41 -7.32 -2.28
N ALA A 473 -12.79 -6.09 -2.63
CA ALA A 473 -13.22 -5.70 -3.97
C ALA A 473 -12.05 -5.25 -4.83
N TYR A 474 -11.15 -6.17 -5.15
CA TYR A 474 -10.08 -5.98 -6.13
C TYR A 474 -10.27 -6.94 -7.31
N GLN A 475 -9.68 -6.62 -8.47
CA GLN A 475 -9.83 -7.40 -9.72
C GLN A 475 -11.29 -7.53 -10.21
N MET A 476 -12.15 -6.61 -9.78
CA MET A 476 -13.54 -6.56 -10.21
C MET A 476 -13.63 -6.15 -11.69
N SER A 477 -14.64 -6.66 -12.39
CA SER A 477 -14.92 -6.27 -13.78
C SER A 477 -15.10 -4.75 -13.90
N ALA A 478 -14.68 -4.20 -15.05
CA ALA A 478 -14.94 -2.79 -15.36
C ALA A 478 -16.45 -2.48 -15.28
N MET A 479 -16.79 -1.31 -14.73
CA MET A 479 -18.15 -0.87 -14.52
C MET A 479 -18.29 0.62 -14.85
N ARG A 480 -19.50 1.05 -15.20
CA ARG A 480 -19.81 2.47 -15.42
C ARG A 480 -19.83 3.17 -14.07
N GLY A 481 -18.73 3.83 -13.73
CA GLY A 481 -18.50 4.45 -12.43
C GLY A 481 -17.17 3.99 -11.87
N TYR A 482 -17.10 3.56 -10.61
CA TYR A 482 -15.85 3.16 -9.99
C TYR A 482 -16.01 2.17 -8.83
N ILE A 483 -14.92 1.45 -8.56
CA ILE A 483 -14.69 0.69 -7.32
C ILE A 483 -13.37 1.17 -6.70
N VAL A 484 -13.44 1.55 -5.44
CA VAL A 484 -12.31 1.75 -4.55
C VAL A 484 -12.28 0.56 -3.58
N PRO A 485 -11.25 -0.29 -3.65
CA PRO A 485 -11.08 -1.40 -2.73
C PRO A 485 -10.94 -0.87 -1.30
N GLY A 486 -11.48 -1.61 -0.36
CA GLY A 486 -11.39 -1.32 1.07
C GLY A 486 -10.53 -2.33 1.79
N ARG A 487 -10.97 -2.71 2.99
CA ARG A 487 -10.28 -3.65 3.85
C ARG A 487 -9.99 -4.97 3.14
N PHE A 488 -8.84 -5.53 3.47
CA PHE A 488 -8.30 -6.77 2.91
C PHE A 488 -8.11 -6.78 1.38
N ALA A 489 -8.13 -5.61 0.73
CA ALA A 489 -7.85 -5.46 -0.68
C ALA A 489 -6.68 -4.50 -0.95
N PRO A 490 -5.84 -4.77 -1.97
CA PRO A 490 -4.80 -3.85 -2.39
C PRO A 490 -5.40 -2.63 -3.09
N LEU A 491 -5.20 -1.43 -2.52
CA LEU A 491 -5.72 -0.16 -3.06
C LEU A 491 -5.28 0.10 -4.51
N GLN A 492 -4.12 -0.40 -4.92
CA GLN A 492 -3.57 -0.23 -6.28
C GLN A 492 -4.49 -0.82 -7.37
N ARG A 493 -5.40 -1.73 -7.00
CA ARG A 493 -6.38 -2.37 -7.89
C ARG A 493 -7.70 -1.59 -8.01
N MET A 494 -7.76 -0.35 -7.53
CA MET A 494 -8.89 0.55 -7.76
C MET A 494 -9.08 0.89 -9.24
N THR A 495 -10.28 1.39 -9.56
CA THR A 495 -10.57 1.98 -10.87
C THR A 495 -9.54 3.06 -11.21
N PRO A 496 -8.83 3.00 -12.35
CA PRO A 496 -7.72 3.90 -12.65
C PRO A 496 -8.06 5.39 -12.59
N GLU A 497 -9.26 5.75 -13.03
CA GLU A 497 -9.77 7.12 -13.15
C GLU A 497 -9.82 7.86 -11.81
N VAL A 498 -9.99 7.13 -10.70
CA VAL A 498 -10.14 7.72 -9.36
C VAL A 498 -8.82 7.79 -8.59
N ARG A 499 -7.73 7.24 -9.14
CA ARG A 499 -6.42 7.14 -8.47
C ARG A 499 -5.84 8.51 -8.11
N GLY A 500 -6.00 9.50 -8.99
CA GLY A 500 -5.52 10.86 -8.76
C GLY A 500 -6.17 11.51 -7.55
N THR A 501 -7.50 11.42 -7.44
CA THR A 501 -8.28 11.96 -6.32
C THR A 501 -7.93 11.29 -4.99
N LEU A 502 -7.57 10.01 -5.04
CA LEU A 502 -7.28 9.17 -3.88
C LEU A 502 -5.78 9.09 -3.52
N GLN A 503 -4.95 9.98 -4.06
CA GLN A 503 -3.54 10.04 -3.70
C GLN A 503 -3.37 10.26 -2.19
N GLY A 504 -2.78 9.28 -1.49
CA GLY A 504 -2.57 9.31 -0.04
C GLY A 504 -3.71 8.72 0.81
N TYR A 505 -4.77 8.21 0.18
CA TYR A 505 -5.83 7.45 0.86
C TYR A 505 -5.31 6.10 1.38
N ARG A 506 -5.80 5.67 2.55
CA ARG A 506 -5.49 4.37 3.15
C ARG A 506 -6.79 3.68 3.57
N ALA A 507 -6.92 2.40 3.23
CA ALA A 507 -8.07 1.58 3.57
C ALA A 507 -7.86 0.73 4.84
N HIS A 508 -6.66 0.77 5.44
CA HIS A 508 -6.28 -0.08 6.57
C HIS A 508 -5.55 0.72 7.66
N PRO A 509 -5.78 0.41 8.95
CA PRO A 509 -4.92 0.84 10.05
C PRO A 509 -3.46 0.38 9.85
N ARG A 510 -2.49 1.14 10.38
CA ARG A 510 -1.05 0.80 10.36
C ARG A 510 -0.63 -0.04 11.56
N ILE A 511 -1.38 0.01 12.66
CA ILE A 511 -1.16 -0.79 13.86
C ILE A 511 -2.03 -2.04 13.76
N ALA A 512 -1.45 -3.18 14.13
CA ALA A 512 -2.18 -4.44 14.20
C ALA A 512 -3.34 -4.35 15.20
N PRO A 513 -4.45 -5.07 14.96
CA PRO A 513 -5.58 -5.06 15.88
C PRO A 513 -5.22 -5.52 17.28
N GLN A 514 -5.62 -4.73 18.28
CA GLN A 514 -5.37 -4.96 19.71
C GLN A 514 -6.22 -4.01 20.56
N SER A 515 -6.57 -4.40 21.78
CA SER A 515 -7.34 -3.58 22.74
C SER A 515 -6.51 -2.44 23.35
N THR A 516 -6.04 -1.49 22.53
CA THR A 516 -5.24 -0.33 22.97
C THR A 516 -5.82 1.01 22.50
N PRO A 517 -5.69 2.10 23.29
CA PRO A 517 -6.14 3.43 22.87
C PRO A 517 -5.52 3.91 21.55
N GLU A 518 -4.31 3.45 21.22
CA GLU A 518 -3.64 3.75 19.95
C GLU A 518 -4.37 3.14 18.76
N PHE A 519 -4.74 1.85 18.85
CA PHE A 519 -5.48 1.17 17.80
C PHE A 519 -6.89 1.76 17.63
N LEU A 520 -7.58 2.06 18.74
CA LEU A 520 -8.89 2.72 18.71
C LEU A 520 -8.83 4.06 17.98
N ARG A 521 -7.84 4.91 18.32
CA ARG A 521 -7.63 6.20 17.64
C ARG A 521 -7.30 6.05 16.17
N GLU A 522 -6.52 5.04 15.81
CA GLU A 522 -6.17 4.80 14.41
C GLU A 522 -7.36 4.30 13.58
N GLN A 523 -8.22 3.48 14.17
CA GLN A 523 -9.46 3.04 13.54
C GLN A 523 -10.36 4.24 13.23
N TRP A 524 -10.52 5.15 14.20
CA TRP A 524 -11.26 6.39 14.02
C TRP A 524 -10.66 7.28 12.93
N GLU A 525 -9.33 7.42 12.90
CA GLU A 525 -8.65 8.21 11.87
C GLU A 525 -8.78 7.59 10.48
N THR A 526 -8.80 6.26 10.39
CA THR A 526 -8.99 5.55 9.11
C THR A 526 -10.37 5.85 8.52
N ASP A 527 -11.44 5.80 9.31
CA ASP A 527 -12.79 6.14 8.82
C ASP A 527 -12.95 7.66 8.56
N ARG A 528 -12.31 8.53 9.36
CA ARG A 528 -12.25 9.98 9.05
C ARG A 528 -11.58 10.24 7.71
N GLN A 529 -10.46 9.56 7.44
CA GLN A 529 -9.75 9.64 6.18
C GLN A 529 -10.62 9.09 5.04
N CYS A 530 -11.30 7.95 5.26
CA CYS A 530 -12.24 7.37 4.29
C CYS A 530 -13.29 8.38 3.85
N VAL A 531 -13.98 9.02 4.80
CA VAL A 531 -14.99 10.05 4.50
C VAL A 531 -14.38 11.26 3.79
N HIS A 532 -13.22 11.74 4.23
CA HIS A 532 -12.53 12.88 3.59
C HIS A 532 -12.20 12.63 2.12
N TYR A 533 -11.73 11.43 1.77
CA TYR A 533 -11.44 11.10 0.37
C TYR A 533 -12.69 10.80 -0.42
N TRP A 534 -13.70 10.20 0.20
CA TRP A 534 -15.01 10.01 -0.43
C TRP A 534 -15.65 11.36 -0.81
N GLU A 535 -15.59 12.37 0.07
CA GLU A 535 -16.12 13.73 -0.17
C GLU A 535 -15.50 14.37 -1.43
N LYS A 536 -14.20 14.15 -1.67
CA LYS A 536 -13.52 14.57 -2.89
C LYS A 536 -14.00 13.76 -4.09
N LEU A 537 -14.07 12.44 -3.89
CA LEU A 537 -14.38 11.49 -4.95
C LEU A 537 -15.77 11.71 -5.53
N VAL A 538 -16.81 11.82 -4.70
CA VAL A 538 -18.18 12.04 -5.17
C VAL A 538 -18.40 13.39 -5.85
N ARG A 539 -17.51 14.35 -5.59
CA ARG A 539 -17.51 15.66 -6.24
C ARG A 539 -16.88 15.61 -7.63
N GLU A 540 -15.78 14.89 -7.77
CA GLU A 540 -15.04 14.78 -9.04
C GLU A 540 -15.64 13.71 -9.96
N HIS A 541 -16.20 12.66 -9.39
CA HIS A 541 -16.76 11.49 -10.06
C HIS A 541 -18.17 11.17 -9.52
N PRO A 542 -19.18 12.03 -9.76
CA PRO A 542 -20.53 11.76 -9.28
C PRO A 542 -21.14 10.50 -9.92
N THR A 543 -21.88 9.73 -9.14
CA THR A 543 -22.58 8.51 -9.59
C THR A 543 -24.04 8.47 -9.14
N ASP A 544 -24.88 7.80 -9.92
CA ASP A 544 -26.32 7.66 -9.63
C ASP A 544 -26.57 6.82 -8.36
N LEU A 545 -25.76 5.77 -8.16
CA LEU A 545 -25.64 5.02 -6.90
C LEU A 545 -24.25 5.31 -6.31
N ALA A 546 -24.20 5.83 -5.09
CA ALA A 546 -22.97 6.04 -4.34
C ALA A 546 -22.99 5.19 -3.08
N THR A 547 -21.97 4.35 -2.90
CA THR A 547 -21.81 3.45 -1.74
C THR A 547 -20.51 3.77 -1.03
N ILE A 548 -20.53 3.83 0.30
CA ILE A 548 -19.33 3.93 1.15
C ILE A 548 -19.44 2.95 2.31
N VAL A 549 -18.35 2.27 2.66
CA VAL A 549 -18.28 1.37 3.81
C VAL A 549 -17.31 1.92 4.87
N LEU A 550 -17.70 1.85 6.15
CA LEU A 550 -16.89 2.21 7.32
C LEU A 550 -16.74 0.98 8.23
N TYR A 551 -15.59 0.86 8.90
CA TYR A 551 -15.21 -0.38 9.61
C TYR A 551 -15.08 -0.24 11.14
N THR A 552 -15.30 0.96 11.69
CA THR A 552 -15.07 1.19 13.12
C THR A 552 -15.92 0.30 14.01
N SER A 553 -17.22 0.12 13.70
CA SER A 553 -18.13 -0.65 14.56
C SER A 553 -17.73 -2.10 14.73
N ASP A 554 -17.31 -2.78 13.66
CA ASP A 554 -16.79 -4.15 13.69
C ASP A 554 -15.53 -4.25 14.55
N ASN A 555 -14.52 -3.41 14.30
CA ASN A 555 -13.27 -3.47 15.05
C ASN A 555 -13.43 -3.17 16.53
N VAL A 556 -14.26 -2.18 16.84
CA VAL A 556 -14.54 -1.83 18.23
C VAL A 556 -15.37 -2.93 18.88
N GLY A 557 -16.27 -3.56 18.13
CA GLY A 557 -16.98 -4.75 18.57
C GLY A 557 -16.04 -5.92 18.88
N HIS A 558 -15.02 -6.16 18.07
CA HIS A 558 -14.05 -7.24 18.31
C HIS A 558 -13.11 -6.96 19.48
N TRP A 559 -12.58 -5.74 19.59
CA TRP A 559 -11.43 -5.45 20.46
C TRP A 559 -11.77 -4.63 21.71
N PHE A 560 -12.97 -4.06 21.80
CA PHE A 560 -13.38 -3.17 22.88
C PHE A 560 -14.82 -3.41 23.34
N TRP A 561 -15.37 -4.62 23.12
CA TRP A 561 -16.74 -4.95 23.56
C TRP A 561 -16.95 -4.71 25.06
N ASP A 562 -15.93 -5.01 25.87
CA ASP A 562 -15.98 -4.90 27.33
C ASP A 562 -15.67 -3.46 27.81
N ASP A 563 -15.45 -2.51 26.89
CA ASP A 563 -15.23 -1.09 27.17
C ASP A 563 -16.43 -0.23 26.67
N PRO A 564 -17.40 0.07 27.54
CA PRO A 564 -18.56 0.88 27.18
C PRO A 564 -18.18 2.28 26.68
N SER A 565 -17.08 2.87 27.15
CA SER A 565 -16.67 4.20 26.70
C SER A 565 -16.18 4.15 25.25
N ALA A 566 -15.38 3.13 24.90
CA ALA A 566 -14.90 2.94 23.55
C ALA A 566 -16.05 2.68 22.56
N LEU A 567 -17.03 1.83 22.94
CA LEU A 567 -18.25 1.62 22.15
C LEU A 567 -19.05 2.92 22.00
N HIS A 568 -19.28 3.62 23.11
CA HIS A 568 -20.02 4.88 23.15
C HIS A 568 -19.39 5.93 22.23
N ASP A 569 -18.10 6.20 22.39
CA ASP A 569 -17.38 7.21 21.60
C ASP A 569 -17.33 6.85 20.11
N SER A 570 -17.19 5.55 19.80
CA SER A 570 -17.15 5.07 18.42
C SER A 570 -18.49 5.22 17.70
N TYR A 571 -19.60 4.96 18.38
CA TYR A 571 -20.95 5.19 17.81
C TYR A 571 -21.22 6.69 17.61
N GLY A 572 -20.74 7.53 18.53
CA GLY A 572 -20.82 8.99 18.39
C GLY A 572 -19.98 9.52 17.22
N LEU A 573 -18.80 8.96 17.00
CA LEU A 573 -17.99 9.24 15.81
C LEU A 573 -18.73 8.85 14.53
N LEU A 574 -19.27 7.63 14.47
CA LEU A 574 -19.96 7.13 13.28
C LEU A 574 -21.20 7.97 12.95
N ASP A 575 -21.97 8.41 13.95
CA ASP A 575 -23.08 9.35 13.74
C ASP A 575 -22.60 10.66 13.10
N SER A 576 -21.51 11.24 13.61
CA SER A 576 -20.91 12.45 13.05
C SER A 576 -20.42 12.25 11.60
N LEU A 577 -19.82 11.09 11.30
CA LEU A 577 -19.36 10.74 9.95
C LEU A 577 -20.54 10.52 9.00
N VAL A 578 -21.60 9.85 9.44
CA VAL A 578 -22.86 9.70 8.69
C VAL A 578 -23.44 11.07 8.35
N GLY A 579 -23.49 11.99 9.31
CA GLY A 579 -23.89 13.38 9.08
C GLY A 579 -23.05 14.08 8.01
N ARG A 580 -21.72 13.92 8.06
CA ARG A 580 -20.82 14.48 7.03
C ARG A 580 -21.05 13.89 5.64
N ILE A 581 -21.20 12.57 5.55
CA ILE A 581 -21.45 11.87 4.28
C ILE A 581 -22.75 12.40 3.66
N MET A 582 -23.84 12.43 4.43
CA MET A 582 -25.14 12.92 3.95
C MET A 582 -25.09 14.38 3.49
N ASN A 583 -24.35 15.24 4.20
CA ASN A 583 -24.23 16.66 3.85
C ASN A 583 -23.36 16.93 2.62
N SER A 584 -22.67 15.92 2.08
CA SER A 584 -21.75 16.10 0.96
C SER A 584 -22.38 15.86 -0.41
N VAL A 585 -23.57 15.25 -0.45
CA VAL A 585 -24.31 14.93 -1.67
C VAL A 585 -25.78 15.29 -1.51
N GLU A 586 -26.42 15.71 -2.59
CA GLU A 586 -27.89 15.78 -2.64
C GLU A 586 -28.43 14.41 -3.06
N ALA A 587 -28.91 13.62 -2.08
CA ALA A 587 -29.44 12.27 -2.31
C ALA A 587 -30.98 12.25 -2.31
N ASP A 588 -31.60 11.63 -3.32
CA ASP A 588 -33.07 11.44 -3.34
C ASP A 588 -33.53 10.39 -2.31
N ASN A 589 -32.66 9.41 -2.03
CA ASN A 589 -32.85 8.32 -1.09
C ASN A 589 -31.53 7.93 -0.42
N VAL A 590 -31.59 7.47 0.83
CA VAL A 590 -30.46 6.99 1.63
C VAL A 590 -30.81 5.62 2.23
N ILE A 591 -29.88 4.67 2.15
CA ILE A 591 -29.91 3.41 2.90
C ILE A 591 -28.68 3.37 3.80
N ILE A 592 -28.87 3.12 5.08
CA ILE A 592 -27.82 2.72 6.01
C ILE A 592 -28.03 1.25 6.36
N MET A 593 -26.96 0.48 6.29
CA MET A 593 -27.01 -0.95 6.55
C MET A 593 -25.74 -1.42 7.26
N SER A 594 -25.87 -2.57 7.93
CA SER A 594 -24.74 -3.34 8.39
C SER A 594 -24.79 -4.73 7.77
N ASP A 595 -23.64 -5.26 7.40
CA ASP A 595 -23.49 -6.60 6.82
C ASP A 595 -23.77 -7.71 7.84
N HIS A 596 -23.44 -7.49 9.11
CA HIS A 596 -23.83 -8.29 10.27
C HIS A 596 -23.90 -7.43 11.54
N GLY A 597 -24.18 -8.02 12.71
CA GLY A 597 -24.02 -7.34 14.01
C GLY A 597 -22.83 -7.88 14.80
N MET A 598 -22.65 -7.38 16.01
CA MET A 598 -21.66 -7.83 17.00
C MET A 598 -22.34 -8.19 18.33
N ARG A 599 -21.69 -9.04 19.12
CA ARG A 599 -22.08 -9.41 20.50
C ARG A 599 -20.87 -9.81 21.34
N GLY A 600 -21.00 -9.79 22.65
CA GLY A 600 -19.92 -10.17 23.55
C GLY A 600 -19.58 -11.65 23.47
N LYS A 601 -18.29 -11.99 23.63
CA LYS A 601 -17.82 -13.37 23.41
C LYS A 601 -18.39 -14.41 24.36
N GLU A 602 -18.82 -13.98 25.53
CA GLU A 602 -19.44 -14.83 26.57
C GLU A 602 -20.97 -14.82 26.48
N GLU A 603 -21.56 -14.06 25.55
CA GLU A 603 -22.99 -14.01 25.37
C GLU A 603 -23.51 -15.27 24.65
N PRO A 604 -24.68 -15.81 25.04
CA PRO A 604 -25.27 -16.98 24.39
C PRO A 604 -25.44 -16.80 22.88
N GLY A 605 -25.17 -17.83 22.08
CA GLY A 605 -25.29 -17.79 20.63
C GLY A 605 -24.01 -17.37 19.90
N THR A 606 -22.89 -17.21 20.61
CA THR A 606 -21.55 -17.04 20.01
C THR A 606 -20.89 -18.37 19.65
N GLU A 607 -21.41 -19.50 20.13
CA GLU A 607 -20.79 -20.82 19.98
C GLU A 607 -20.73 -21.29 18.52
N GLU A 608 -21.71 -20.90 17.71
CA GLU A 608 -21.75 -21.23 16.29
C GLU A 608 -20.57 -20.61 15.54
N PHE A 609 -20.26 -19.35 15.85
CA PHE A 609 -19.13 -18.63 15.25
C PHE A 609 -17.78 -19.16 15.73
N GLN A 610 -17.64 -19.38 17.04
CA GLN A 610 -16.43 -19.96 17.61
C GLN A 610 -16.14 -21.35 17.04
N ARG A 611 -17.18 -22.15 16.76
CA ARG A 611 -17.05 -23.44 16.09
C ARG A 611 -16.56 -23.27 14.64
N VAL A 612 -17.12 -22.33 13.87
CA VAL A 612 -16.68 -22.06 12.49
C VAL A 612 -15.19 -21.69 12.44
N LEU A 613 -14.70 -20.81 13.32
CA LEU A 613 -13.27 -20.47 13.37
C LEU A 613 -12.38 -21.65 13.82
N SER A 614 -12.84 -22.41 14.81
CA SER A 614 -12.11 -23.59 15.30
C SER A 614 -11.97 -24.66 14.22
N ASP A 615 -13.02 -24.89 13.43
CA ASP A 615 -13.02 -25.86 12.33
C ASP A 615 -12.06 -25.43 11.19
N LYS A 616 -11.76 -24.13 11.04
CA LYS A 616 -10.77 -23.59 10.08
C LYS A 616 -9.31 -23.81 10.50
N GLY A 617 -9.06 -24.25 11.74
CA GLY A 617 -7.69 -24.26 12.29
C GLY A 617 -7.09 -22.86 12.43
N GLU A 618 -7.93 -21.82 12.37
CA GLU A 618 -7.55 -20.45 12.67
C GLU A 618 -7.39 -20.31 14.19
N THR A 619 -6.39 -19.53 14.60
CA THR A 619 -6.22 -19.27 16.03
C THR A 619 -7.33 -18.33 16.45
N VAL A 620 -8.30 -18.82 17.24
CA VAL A 620 -9.22 -17.95 17.95
C VAL A 620 -8.35 -16.99 18.76
N HIS A 621 -8.34 -15.72 18.37
CA HIS A 621 -7.61 -14.70 19.09
C HIS A 621 -8.27 -14.58 20.47
N HIS A 622 -7.71 -15.24 21.48
CA HIS A 622 -8.22 -15.23 22.86
C HIS A 622 -8.35 -13.80 23.44
N GLU A 623 -7.69 -12.84 22.80
CA GLU A 623 -7.70 -11.41 23.13
C GLU A 623 -8.93 -10.66 22.59
N MET A 624 -9.68 -11.20 21.61
CA MET A 624 -10.94 -10.60 21.17
C MET A 624 -11.99 -10.67 22.30
N GLN A 625 -12.84 -9.64 22.35
CA GLN A 625 -13.87 -9.41 23.36
C GLN A 625 -15.29 -9.62 22.81
N GLY A 626 -15.51 -9.38 21.51
CA GLY A 626 -16.78 -9.63 20.83
C GLY A 626 -16.65 -10.44 19.55
N TRP A 627 -17.77 -11.05 19.14
CA TRP A 627 -17.93 -11.89 17.95
C TRP A 627 -19.14 -11.44 17.13
N HIS A 628 -19.21 -11.89 15.87
CA HIS A 628 -20.31 -11.54 14.99
C HIS A 628 -21.64 -12.14 15.48
N GLN A 629 -22.72 -11.45 15.18
CA GLN A 629 -24.08 -11.99 15.26
C GLN A 629 -24.83 -11.74 13.95
N LYS A 630 -25.93 -12.47 13.74
CA LYS A 630 -26.67 -12.42 12.48
C LYS A 630 -27.30 -11.05 12.18
N ASN A 631 -27.84 -10.37 13.18
CA ASN A 631 -28.66 -9.17 12.94
C ASN A 631 -27.83 -7.89 13.08
N GLY A 632 -27.70 -7.17 11.97
CA GLY A 632 -27.19 -5.80 11.89
C GLY A 632 -28.32 -4.78 11.81
N ILE A 633 -28.00 -3.53 11.46
CA ILE A 633 -29.01 -2.46 11.30
C ILE A 633 -29.49 -2.31 9.84
N PHE A 634 -30.72 -1.84 9.68
CA PHE A 634 -31.26 -1.30 8.42
C PHE A 634 -31.98 0.02 8.71
N ILE A 635 -31.66 1.06 7.95
CA ILE A 635 -32.36 2.34 7.95
C ILE A 635 -32.50 2.78 6.49
N ALA A 636 -33.70 3.18 6.07
CA ALA A 636 -33.97 3.67 4.73
C ALA A 636 -34.82 4.95 4.82
N SER A 637 -34.34 6.04 4.23
CA SER A 637 -35.00 7.34 4.30
C SER A 637 -34.94 8.05 2.94
N GLY A 638 -35.91 8.92 2.67
CA GLY A 638 -35.99 9.66 1.42
C GLY A 638 -37.36 9.61 0.75
N SER A 639 -37.41 10.13 -0.47
CA SER A 639 -38.66 10.36 -1.21
C SER A 639 -39.44 9.08 -1.54
N SER A 640 -38.75 7.94 -1.66
CA SER A 640 -39.34 6.68 -2.12
C SER A 640 -39.80 5.77 -0.98
N PHE A 641 -39.35 5.98 0.26
CA PHE A 641 -39.62 5.08 1.38
C PHE A 641 -40.81 5.53 2.22
N ALA A 642 -41.72 4.61 2.53
CA ALA A 642 -42.88 4.90 3.37
C ALA A 642 -42.43 5.18 4.81
N PRO A 643 -42.88 6.25 5.49
CA PRO A 643 -42.66 6.36 6.93
C PRO A 643 -43.34 5.15 7.58
N SER A 644 -42.58 4.30 8.28
CA SER A 644 -43.14 3.11 8.92
C SER A 644 -43.17 3.27 10.42
N GLU A 645 -44.32 3.00 11.03
CA GLU A 645 -44.45 2.83 12.49
C GLU A 645 -43.99 1.44 12.96
N ASN A 646 -43.71 0.51 12.03
CA ASN A 646 -43.42 -0.89 12.35
C ASN A 646 -42.07 -1.35 11.78
N GLN A 647 -41.22 -1.86 12.67
CA GLN A 647 -40.03 -2.65 12.31
C GLN A 647 -40.51 -3.94 11.66
N ARG A 648 -40.17 -4.15 10.38
CA ARG A 648 -40.40 -5.42 9.69
C ARG A 648 -39.06 -6.04 9.33
N PRO A 649 -38.94 -7.38 9.42
CA PRO A 649 -37.68 -8.05 9.14
C PRO A 649 -37.28 -7.85 7.68
N MET A 650 -36.03 -7.48 7.48
CA MET A 650 -35.35 -7.40 6.17
C MET A 650 -34.15 -8.36 6.20
N SER A 651 -33.80 -8.92 5.06
CA SER A 651 -32.58 -9.69 4.88
C SER A 651 -31.60 -8.94 3.99
N LEU A 652 -30.30 -9.19 4.20
CA LEU A 652 -29.22 -8.58 3.40
C LEU A 652 -29.41 -8.81 1.89
N ILE A 653 -29.89 -9.99 1.52
CA ILE A 653 -30.18 -10.40 0.14
C ILE A 653 -31.36 -9.64 -0.49
N ASP A 654 -32.21 -8.99 0.30
CA ASP A 654 -33.31 -8.16 -0.21
C ASP A 654 -32.82 -6.84 -0.81
N LEU A 655 -31.62 -6.38 -0.43
CA LEU A 655 -31.12 -5.06 -0.79
C LEU A 655 -30.85 -4.92 -2.30
N THR A 656 -30.35 -5.96 -2.98
CA THR A 656 -30.18 -5.91 -4.45
C THR A 656 -31.52 -5.73 -5.18
N PRO A 657 -32.55 -6.56 -4.96
CA PRO A 657 -33.90 -6.33 -5.51
C PRO A 657 -34.48 -4.95 -5.16
N VAL A 658 -34.33 -4.49 -3.91
CA VAL A 658 -34.78 -3.16 -3.48
C VAL A 658 -34.12 -2.05 -4.28
N MET A 659 -32.80 -2.11 -4.47
CA MET A 659 -32.05 -1.12 -5.25
C MET A 659 -32.45 -1.14 -6.73
N LEU A 660 -32.62 -2.32 -7.33
CA LEU A 660 -33.12 -2.42 -8.71
C LEU A 660 -34.49 -1.75 -8.87
N ARG A 661 -35.40 -1.96 -7.91
CA ARG A 661 -36.72 -1.32 -7.89
C ARG A 661 -36.64 0.20 -7.74
N LEU A 662 -35.80 0.73 -6.84
CA LEU A 662 -35.59 2.18 -6.69
C LEU A 662 -35.09 2.84 -7.98
N PHE A 663 -34.30 2.11 -8.75
CA PHE A 663 -33.79 2.59 -10.04
C PHE A 663 -34.76 2.36 -11.21
N GLY A 664 -35.86 1.64 -11.01
CA GLY A 664 -36.81 1.26 -12.06
C GLY A 664 -36.24 0.23 -13.04
N VAL A 665 -35.22 -0.53 -12.65
CA VAL A 665 -34.55 -1.52 -13.50
C VAL A 665 -35.22 -2.88 -13.34
N VAL A 666 -35.76 -3.39 -14.44
CA VAL A 666 -36.31 -4.75 -14.51
C VAL A 666 -35.18 -5.70 -14.91
N PRO A 667 -34.75 -6.62 -14.04
CA PRO A 667 -33.75 -7.61 -14.40
C PRO A 667 -34.35 -8.63 -15.40
N PRO A 668 -33.52 -9.28 -16.24
CA PRO A 668 -33.99 -10.29 -17.18
C PRO A 668 -34.68 -11.45 -16.44
N GLU A 669 -35.63 -12.14 -17.08
CA GLU A 669 -36.37 -13.27 -16.48
C GLU A 669 -35.46 -14.39 -15.94
N THR A 670 -34.24 -14.51 -16.50
CA THR A 670 -33.23 -15.47 -16.04
C THR A 670 -32.55 -15.08 -14.72
N ALA A 671 -32.70 -13.84 -14.27
CA ALA A 671 -32.17 -13.38 -12.99
C ALA A 671 -33.00 -13.96 -11.85
N GLN A 672 -32.37 -14.77 -11.01
CA GLN A 672 -33.01 -15.39 -9.85
C GLN A 672 -32.37 -14.84 -8.58
N PHE A 673 -33.10 -14.04 -7.81
CA PHE A 673 -32.68 -13.58 -6.48
C PHE A 673 -33.22 -14.52 -5.39
N ASP A 674 -32.51 -14.66 -4.28
CA ASP A 674 -33.06 -15.28 -3.06
C ASP A 674 -33.88 -14.26 -2.25
N GLY A 675 -33.48 -12.99 -2.30
CA GLY A 675 -34.20 -11.88 -1.67
C GLY A 675 -35.33 -11.32 -2.53
N SER A 676 -36.07 -10.38 -1.95
CA SER A 676 -37.21 -9.72 -2.59
C SER A 676 -37.23 -8.21 -2.29
N ALA A 677 -37.99 -7.44 -3.09
CA ALA A 677 -38.21 -6.02 -2.87
C ALA A 677 -39.62 -5.79 -2.29
N PRO A 678 -39.81 -5.83 -0.96
CA PRO A 678 -41.13 -5.84 -0.37
C PRO A 678 -41.90 -4.55 -0.64
N ASP A 679 -43.17 -4.66 -1.05
CA ASP A 679 -44.02 -3.50 -1.36
C ASP A 679 -44.17 -2.54 -0.19
N TRP A 680 -44.23 -3.07 1.04
CA TRP A 680 -44.41 -2.27 2.26
C TRP A 680 -43.28 -1.27 2.52
N LEU A 681 -42.10 -1.46 1.91
CA LEU A 681 -40.96 -0.58 2.07
C LEU A 681 -41.13 0.75 1.29
N PHE A 682 -41.94 0.75 0.23
CA PHE A 682 -42.06 1.86 -0.70
C PHE A 682 -43.34 2.66 -0.46
N ARG A 683 -43.31 3.96 -0.78
CA ARG A 683 -44.55 4.76 -0.89
C ARG A 683 -45.33 4.30 -2.12
N ASP A 684 -46.65 4.10 -1.97
CA ASP A 684 -47.60 3.56 -2.95
C ASP A 684 -47.69 4.29 -4.33
N ALA A 685 -46.81 5.24 -4.66
CA ALA A 685 -46.90 6.05 -5.88
C ALA A 685 -45.62 6.14 -6.74
N ALA A 686 -44.48 5.56 -6.37
CA ALA A 686 -43.18 6.03 -6.92
C ALA A 686 -42.34 5.07 -7.78
N VAL A 687 -42.81 3.87 -8.16
CA VAL A 687 -42.12 3.06 -9.18
C VAL A 687 -43.12 2.58 -10.22
N GLN A 688 -43.71 3.54 -10.95
CA GLN A 688 -44.37 3.19 -12.20
C GLN A 688 -43.30 2.67 -13.16
N MET A 689 -43.46 1.40 -13.52
CA MET A 689 -42.68 0.74 -14.54
C MET A 689 -42.67 1.60 -15.80
N ALA A 690 -41.48 2.02 -16.23
CA ALA A 690 -41.27 2.49 -17.59
C ALA A 690 -41.41 1.28 -18.52
N VAL A 691 -42.65 0.86 -18.74
CA VAL A 691 -43.04 0.07 -19.91
C VAL A 691 -43.10 1.06 -21.05
N GLY A 692 -42.04 1.09 -21.85
CA GLY A 692 -42.02 1.76 -23.15
C GLY A 692 -41.80 0.69 -24.21
N ASP A 693 -42.80 0.58 -25.10
CA ASP A 693 -42.90 -0.29 -26.29
C ASP A 693 -41.63 -0.38 -27.15
#